data_AF-A0A399XAQ2-F1
#
_entry.id   AF-A0A399XAQ2-F1
#
_cell.length_a   1.000
_cell.length_b   1.000
_cell.length_c   1.000
_cell.angle_alpha   90.00
_cell.angle_beta   90.00
_cell.angle_gamma   90.00
#
_symmetry.space_group_name_H-M   'P 1'
#
loop_
_entity.id
_entity.type
_entity.pdbx_description
1 polymer ?
#
loop_
_entity_poly.entity_id
_entity_poly.type
_entity_poly.pdbx_seq_one_letter_code
_entity_poly.pdbx_strand_id
1 'polypeptide(L)'
;MKYRVTKRSCSVFFLMLLNACVFGATTNTWTQSTESDFSKGTTQNVSVSNKGEIRLAPRIEVVAGLKSAFVWSMAADLQNRVFAGTGDPGVVYLIKDGSEAVELFKSPELYIQSLATDTSGNLYAGTAPRGIIYKINTRGEASVFCNLPVSYIWDMSFDNNSNLFAATGNDGILFKISPDGIPSVFFDTPETNLLDVLHDRYDNIYVGTEPNGLVYKIAPSGQAQVLYDASEGEIHCLSMDSAGNVYAGTASGAQAQVPVSPVSPPPVQAGAITSLFKEEKSWDWNLPEEFPMAQAASLQQQKTVSKSMDMPPKTTGLPMVPNYVYKISKEGLIQKILETSQSFILGMSLDAHDNLYVVTGNTAGLYKISGDEGTSSLARVEEVQALCCLSTGKNELYFGTGNVGRVYKISPSFMNGGSFISNVLDTAAPSNWGCISWAGIQPEGTELILSTRSGNGEKPDATWSGWSAPYAINGERIASPPARFIQYKALLQTRNSDATPLLSMVSLSYLPKNEPPRIVSFVVEKESSPVSQKPPEAKTDGKIETIHQGTAGQKPHHQIAQKNIQWEVEDPNNDTLQLTMYYRGMEEKMWKVIDKNLQKKGSFAWDTLRLPDGKYQVRLIASDDPDNPPETACNAEKTIEPVVIDNTKPDVRLVNAVAGTGGRYVVSGVAKDEYSKLVKVQYTVDGQEWVSAYPVDGVFDSPDESFQITTKPLMPGDYTLIVNAFDSEGNIGIGKVLFEVK
;
A
#
# COMPACT_ATOMS: atom_id res chain seq x y z
N MET A 1 39.39 -10.42 61.33
CA MET A 1 38.57 -11.66 61.39
C MET A 1 37.54 -11.58 60.27
N LYS A 2 37.49 -12.61 59.43
CA LYS A 2 36.80 -12.64 58.13
C LYS A 2 35.27 -12.63 58.29
N TYR A 3 34.55 -11.80 57.53
CA TYR A 3 33.16 -12.10 57.18
C TYR A 3 33.01 -12.15 55.66
N ARG A 4 32.52 -13.31 55.22
CA ARG A 4 32.47 -13.83 53.87
C ARG A 4 31.05 -13.55 53.36
N VAL A 5 30.89 -12.67 52.39
CA VAL A 5 29.59 -12.43 51.75
C VAL A 5 29.37 -13.52 50.70
N THR A 6 28.48 -14.46 51.02
CA THR A 6 27.99 -15.50 50.11
C THR A 6 27.00 -14.91 49.10
N LYS A 7 27.33 -15.00 47.81
CA LYS A 7 26.40 -14.79 46.70
C LYS A 7 25.30 -15.86 46.75
N ARG A 8 24.03 -15.44 46.82
CA ARG A 8 22.87 -16.25 46.43
C ARG A 8 22.43 -15.80 45.03
N SER A 9 22.60 -16.66 44.03
CA SER A 9 21.97 -16.49 42.72
C SER A 9 20.48 -16.81 42.85
N CYS A 10 19.62 -15.80 42.71
CA CYS A 10 18.21 -16.01 42.38
C CYS A 10 18.11 -16.09 40.85
N SER A 11 17.91 -17.29 40.31
CA SER A 11 17.44 -17.45 38.94
C SER A 11 15.94 -17.18 38.92
N VAL A 12 15.54 -16.00 38.44
CA VAL A 12 14.15 -15.68 38.12
C VAL A 12 13.83 -16.34 36.78
N PHE A 13 13.02 -17.40 36.81
CA PHE A 13 12.46 -18.01 35.62
C PHE A 13 11.41 -17.06 35.04
N PHE A 14 11.71 -16.44 33.90
CA PHE A 14 10.77 -15.61 33.16
C PHE A 14 9.81 -16.54 32.43
N LEU A 15 8.61 -16.74 32.98
CA LEU A 15 7.54 -17.49 32.32
C LEU A 15 6.95 -16.59 31.22
N MET A 16 7.35 -16.80 29.96
CA MET A 16 6.63 -16.23 28.82
C MET A 16 5.24 -16.87 28.77
N LEU A 17 4.23 -16.15 29.28
CA LEU A 17 2.83 -16.40 28.96
C LEU A 17 2.62 -15.98 27.50
N LEU A 18 2.67 -16.94 26.58
CA LEU A 18 2.03 -16.80 25.28
C LEU A 18 0.53 -16.64 25.53
N ASN A 19 0.02 -15.42 25.34
CA ASN A 19 -1.41 -15.19 25.20
C ASN A 19 -1.88 -15.92 23.93
N ALA A 20 -2.49 -17.10 24.11
CA ALA A 20 -3.35 -17.64 23.08
C ALA A 20 -4.58 -16.74 23.02
N CYS A 21 -4.70 -15.94 21.98
CA CYS A 21 -5.92 -15.18 21.70
C CYS A 21 -7.03 -16.18 21.39
N VAL A 22 -8.01 -16.25 22.28
CA VAL A 22 -9.30 -16.93 22.06
C VAL A 22 -10.14 -15.94 21.23
N PHE A 23 -10.34 -16.24 19.95
CA PHE A 23 -11.13 -15.41 19.05
C PHE A 23 -12.46 -16.11 18.77
N GLY A 24 -13.45 -15.88 19.63
CA GLY A 24 -14.83 -16.01 19.20
C GLY A 24 -15.33 -14.75 18.52
N ALA A 25 -16.62 -14.75 18.17
CA ALA A 25 -17.35 -13.54 17.78
C ALA A 25 -17.33 -12.53 18.93
N THR A 26 -16.21 -11.82 19.04
CA THR A 26 -15.90 -10.87 20.09
C THR A 26 -16.19 -9.48 19.56
N THR A 27 -16.58 -8.58 20.46
CA THR A 27 -16.78 -7.18 20.09
C THR A 27 -15.46 -6.60 19.60
N ASN A 28 -15.45 -6.20 18.33
CA ASN A 28 -14.33 -5.54 17.69
C ASN A 28 -14.46 -4.02 17.84
N THR A 29 -13.33 -3.33 17.76
CA THR A 29 -13.28 -1.87 17.83
C THR A 29 -12.42 -1.33 16.70
N TRP A 30 -12.98 -0.43 15.89
CA TRP A 30 -12.24 0.34 14.90
C TRP A 30 -11.99 1.74 15.44
N THR A 31 -10.71 2.08 15.63
CA THR A 31 -10.29 3.39 16.14
C THR A 31 -9.44 4.11 15.11
N GLN A 32 -9.73 5.39 14.90
CA GLN A 32 -8.93 6.32 14.10
C GLN A 32 -8.44 7.44 15.00
N SER A 33 -7.13 7.67 15.05
CA SER A 33 -6.53 8.71 15.91
C SER A 33 -5.21 9.28 15.40
N THR A 34 -4.76 8.84 14.22
CA THR A 34 -3.47 9.26 13.65
C THR A 34 -3.68 10.04 12.34
N GLU A 35 -2.64 10.76 11.90
CA GLU A 35 -2.64 11.39 10.57
C GLU A 35 -2.89 10.37 9.46
N SER A 36 -2.29 9.18 9.53
CA SER A 36 -2.48 8.11 8.54
C SER A 36 -3.92 7.62 8.48
N ASP A 37 -4.64 7.65 9.61
CA ASP A 37 -6.05 7.29 9.65
C ASP A 37 -6.91 8.37 8.98
N PHE A 38 -6.70 9.63 9.37
CA PHE A 38 -7.55 10.73 8.91
C PHE A 38 -7.22 11.19 7.48
N SER A 39 -5.98 11.06 7.01
CA SER A 39 -5.59 11.39 5.63
C SER A 39 -6.26 10.51 4.56
N LYS A 40 -6.79 9.34 4.94
CA LYS A 40 -7.60 8.47 4.07
C LYS A 40 -9.04 8.96 3.89
N GLY A 41 -9.48 9.92 4.71
CA GLY A 41 -10.81 10.51 4.64
C GLY A 41 -10.92 11.65 3.63
N THR A 42 -12.14 12.14 3.44
CA THR A 42 -12.44 13.33 2.63
C THR A 42 -12.71 14.52 3.54
N THR A 43 -12.01 15.63 3.29
CA THR A 43 -12.10 16.86 4.08
C THR A 43 -12.80 17.97 3.31
N GLN A 44 -13.64 18.74 3.99
CA GLN A 44 -14.22 19.99 3.47
C GLN A 44 -14.13 21.07 4.56
N ASN A 45 -13.39 22.16 4.30
CA ASN A 45 -13.16 23.26 5.25
C ASN A 45 -12.63 22.82 6.63
N VAL A 46 -11.89 21.72 6.67
CA VAL A 46 -11.18 21.24 7.87
C VAL A 46 -9.71 21.00 7.53
N SER A 47 -8.85 21.16 8.52
CA SER A 47 -7.42 20.85 8.47
C SER A 47 -7.14 19.56 9.22
N VAL A 48 -6.12 18.82 8.78
CA VAL A 48 -5.61 17.62 9.45
C VAL A 48 -4.14 17.86 9.80
N SER A 49 -3.78 17.63 11.07
CA SER A 49 -2.40 17.74 11.53
C SER A 49 -1.69 16.39 11.55
N ASN A 50 -0.35 16.43 11.54
CA ASN A 50 0.49 15.25 11.70
C ASN A 50 0.37 14.59 13.09
N LYS A 51 -0.24 15.27 14.05
CA LYS A 51 -0.58 14.74 15.38
C LYS A 51 -1.91 13.98 15.39
N GLY A 52 -2.59 13.85 14.25
CA GLY A 52 -3.91 13.22 14.18
C GLY A 52 -5.01 14.11 14.78
N GLU A 53 -4.99 15.40 14.51
CA GLU A 53 -6.04 16.33 14.94
C GLU A 53 -6.79 16.90 13.74
N ILE A 54 -8.11 16.94 13.82
CA ILE A 54 -8.98 17.60 12.86
C ILE A 54 -9.55 18.87 13.49
N ARG A 55 -9.40 20.00 12.80
CA ARG A 55 -9.93 21.32 13.20
C ARG A 55 -10.58 21.98 11.99
N LEU A 56 -11.40 23.01 12.21
CA LEU A 56 -11.80 23.91 11.11
C LEU A 56 -10.57 24.48 10.42
N ALA A 57 -10.62 24.56 9.09
CA ALA A 57 -9.59 25.22 8.29
C ALA A 57 -9.63 26.74 8.53
N PRO A 58 -8.51 27.45 8.34
CA PRO A 58 -8.53 28.91 8.29
C PRO A 58 -9.44 29.39 7.17
N ARG A 59 -9.97 30.60 7.29
CA ARG A 59 -10.82 31.22 6.28
C ARG A 59 -9.97 31.60 5.07
N ILE A 60 -10.39 31.13 3.90
CA ILE A 60 -9.73 31.38 2.62
C ILE A 60 -10.70 32.10 1.70
N GLU A 61 -10.25 33.23 1.16
CA GLU A 61 -11.06 34.11 0.31
C GLU A 61 -10.32 34.36 -1.00
N VAL A 62 -11.04 34.28 -2.12
CA VAL A 62 -10.50 34.62 -3.44
C VAL A 62 -10.47 36.13 -3.57
N VAL A 63 -9.32 36.68 -3.97
CA VAL A 63 -9.20 38.08 -4.37
C VAL A 63 -9.82 38.25 -5.75
N ALA A 64 -10.81 39.14 -5.86
CA ALA A 64 -11.52 39.41 -7.11
C ALA A 64 -10.68 40.26 -8.07
N GLY A 65 -11.05 40.32 -9.35
CA GLY A 65 -10.47 41.25 -10.33
C GLY A 65 -9.25 40.75 -11.11
N LEU A 66 -8.62 39.65 -10.69
CA LEU A 66 -7.48 39.05 -11.39
C LEU A 66 -7.95 38.14 -12.55
N LYS A 67 -7.36 38.32 -13.73
CA LYS A 67 -7.63 37.52 -14.94
C LYS A 67 -6.31 37.12 -15.60
N SER A 68 -5.81 35.94 -15.27
CA SER A 68 -4.57 35.43 -15.84
C SER A 68 -4.52 33.90 -15.76
N ALA A 69 -3.63 33.26 -16.52
CA ALA A 69 -3.44 31.81 -16.43
C ALA A 69 -2.59 31.43 -15.22
N PHE A 70 -1.66 32.30 -14.81
CA PHE A 70 -0.71 32.05 -13.74
C PHE A 70 -0.51 33.27 -12.84
N VAL A 71 -0.34 33.04 -11.55
CA VAL A 71 0.23 33.98 -10.59
C VAL A 71 1.60 33.42 -10.20
N TRP A 72 2.66 33.98 -10.77
CA TRP A 72 4.02 33.45 -10.64
C TRP A 72 4.72 33.93 -9.38
N SER A 73 4.52 35.19 -9.00
CA SER A 73 5.21 35.78 -7.85
C SER A 73 4.30 36.73 -7.11
N MET A 74 4.62 36.93 -5.83
CA MET A 74 4.00 37.91 -4.97
C MET A 74 5.06 38.62 -4.15
N ALA A 75 4.88 39.92 -3.93
CA ALA A 75 5.75 40.71 -3.06
C ALA A 75 4.93 41.67 -2.21
N ALA A 76 5.44 42.03 -1.04
CA ALA A 76 4.91 43.11 -0.22
C ALA A 76 5.95 44.21 -0.08
N ASP A 77 5.50 45.46 0.07
CA ASP A 77 6.37 46.55 0.50
C ASP A 77 6.31 46.77 2.03
N LEU A 78 7.13 47.70 2.51
CA LEU A 78 7.17 48.09 3.93
C LEU A 78 5.87 48.72 4.45
N GLN A 79 4.96 49.13 3.56
CA GLN A 79 3.62 49.60 3.91
C GLN A 79 2.58 48.48 3.91
N ASN A 80 2.99 47.22 3.67
CA ASN A 80 2.15 46.04 3.52
C ASN A 80 1.16 46.15 2.34
N ARG A 81 1.52 46.88 1.28
CA ARG A 81 0.83 46.75 -0.01
C ARG A 81 1.32 45.45 -0.65
N VAL A 82 0.37 44.64 -1.12
CA VAL A 82 0.66 43.33 -1.73
C VAL A 82 0.53 43.43 -3.25
N PHE A 83 1.51 42.89 -3.96
CA PHE A 83 1.56 42.87 -5.40
C PHE A 83 1.60 41.42 -5.91
N ALA A 84 1.01 41.18 -7.08
CA ALA A 84 1.01 39.87 -7.74
C ALA A 84 1.49 40.01 -9.19
N GLY A 85 2.49 39.21 -9.55
CA GLY A 85 3.02 39.08 -10.89
C GLY A 85 2.36 37.91 -11.60
N THR A 86 1.87 38.13 -12.81
CA THR A 86 1.05 37.15 -13.53
C THR A 86 1.65 36.76 -14.88
N GLY A 87 1.07 35.71 -15.47
CA GLY A 87 1.55 35.11 -16.72
C GLY A 87 0.44 34.74 -17.70
N ASP A 88 0.67 35.06 -18.98
CA ASP A 88 -0.31 34.93 -20.06
C ASP A 88 -1.63 35.69 -19.76
N PRO A 89 -1.59 37.04 -19.64
CA PRO A 89 -0.45 37.94 -19.95
C PRO A 89 0.39 38.38 -18.74
N GLY A 90 1.56 38.98 -19.01
CA GLY A 90 2.47 39.56 -18.03
C GLY A 90 1.92 40.85 -17.42
N VAL A 91 1.27 40.75 -16.26
CA VAL A 91 0.66 41.89 -15.57
C VAL A 91 1.06 41.91 -14.10
N VAL A 92 1.34 43.10 -13.59
CA VAL A 92 1.49 43.40 -12.17
C VAL A 92 0.16 43.93 -11.64
N TYR A 93 -0.40 43.25 -10.64
CA TYR A 93 -1.58 43.68 -9.91
C TYR A 93 -1.21 44.18 -8.52
N LEU A 94 -1.88 45.23 -8.06
CA LEU A 94 -1.93 45.64 -6.65
C LEU A 94 -3.18 45.02 -6.02
N ILE A 95 -3.02 44.33 -4.90
CA ILE A 95 -4.12 43.78 -4.10
C ILE A 95 -4.61 44.87 -3.13
N LYS A 96 -5.70 45.55 -3.49
CA LYS A 96 -6.35 46.58 -2.68
C LYS A 96 -7.23 45.96 -1.60
N ASP A 97 -7.07 46.46 -0.38
CA ASP A 97 -7.84 46.08 0.81
C ASP A 97 -7.90 44.55 1.05
N GLY A 98 -6.94 43.81 0.51
CA GLY A 98 -6.86 42.35 0.57
C GLY A 98 -7.95 41.60 -0.22
N SER A 99 -8.78 42.27 -1.04
CA SER A 99 -9.96 41.64 -1.67
C SER A 99 -10.13 41.94 -3.16
N GLU A 100 -9.49 42.99 -3.69
CA GLU A 100 -9.58 43.35 -5.10
C GLU A 100 -8.19 43.52 -5.72
N ALA A 101 -7.93 42.82 -6.83
CA ALA A 101 -6.73 42.99 -7.63
C ALA A 101 -6.96 44.08 -8.70
N VAL A 102 -6.12 45.12 -8.66
CA VAL A 102 -6.15 46.24 -9.60
C VAL A 102 -4.88 46.25 -10.43
N GLU A 103 -5.01 46.28 -11.75
CA GLU A 103 -3.88 46.36 -12.67
C GLU A 103 -3.05 47.63 -12.40
N LEU A 104 -1.75 47.45 -12.15
CA LEU A 104 -0.80 48.54 -11.92
C LEU A 104 0.08 48.75 -13.17
N PHE A 105 0.53 47.66 -13.77
CA PHE A 105 1.40 47.69 -14.95
C PHE A 105 1.17 46.45 -15.79
N LYS A 106 0.99 46.65 -17.09
CA LYS A 106 0.96 45.59 -18.09
C LYS A 106 2.26 45.61 -18.89
N SER A 107 3.04 44.56 -18.72
CA SER A 107 4.32 44.40 -19.39
C SER A 107 4.10 43.98 -20.85
N PRO A 108 4.99 44.40 -21.77
CA PRO A 108 5.03 43.87 -23.13
C PRO A 108 5.40 42.37 -23.21
N GLU A 109 5.98 41.80 -22.16
CA GLU A 109 6.38 40.41 -22.01
C GLU A 109 5.22 39.52 -21.56
N LEU A 110 5.40 38.21 -21.72
CA LEU A 110 4.35 37.22 -21.42
C LEU A 110 4.22 36.94 -19.92
N TYR A 111 5.31 37.11 -19.17
CA TYR A 111 5.39 36.68 -17.78
C TYR A 111 6.06 37.74 -16.92
N ILE A 112 5.42 38.10 -15.80
CA ILE A 112 6.10 38.70 -14.65
C ILE A 112 6.47 37.55 -13.73
N GLN A 113 7.69 37.02 -13.89
CA GLN A 113 8.12 35.84 -13.11
C GLN A 113 8.46 36.21 -11.67
N SER A 114 9.08 37.36 -11.44
CA SER A 114 9.58 37.77 -10.13
C SER A 114 9.21 39.22 -9.80
N LEU A 115 9.04 39.48 -8.50
CA LEU A 115 8.72 40.79 -7.96
C LEU A 115 9.58 41.07 -6.73
N ALA A 116 10.18 42.26 -6.66
CA ALA A 116 10.93 42.72 -5.50
C ALA A 116 10.59 44.18 -5.17
N THR A 117 10.58 44.55 -3.89
CA THR A 117 10.34 45.93 -3.45
C THR A 117 11.60 46.53 -2.82
N ASP A 118 11.86 47.81 -3.12
CA ASP A 118 12.93 48.54 -2.42
C ASP A 118 12.39 49.24 -1.16
N THR A 119 13.30 49.71 -0.30
CA THR A 119 12.94 50.44 0.93
C THR A 119 12.25 51.78 0.68
N SER A 120 12.29 52.29 -0.55
CA SER A 120 11.60 53.52 -0.97
C SER A 120 10.16 53.25 -1.44
N GLY A 121 9.73 51.98 -1.49
CA GLY A 121 8.40 51.57 -1.92
C GLY A 121 8.24 51.47 -3.45
N ASN A 122 9.32 51.46 -4.22
CA ASN A 122 9.28 51.12 -5.64
C ASN A 122 9.23 49.60 -5.80
N LEU A 123 8.56 49.15 -6.86
CA LEU A 123 8.42 47.74 -7.22
C LEU A 123 9.27 47.44 -8.46
N TYR A 124 9.94 46.31 -8.47
CA TYR A 124 10.74 45.82 -9.58
C TYR A 124 10.12 44.53 -10.10
N ALA A 125 9.92 44.44 -11.41
CA ALA A 125 9.25 43.32 -12.06
C ALA A 125 10.19 42.67 -13.08
N GLY A 126 10.62 41.45 -12.77
CA GLY A 126 11.46 40.62 -13.64
C GLY A 126 10.60 39.84 -14.61
N THR A 127 11.02 39.79 -15.87
CA THR A 127 10.20 39.26 -16.97
C THR A 127 10.82 38.08 -17.69
N ALA A 128 9.96 37.29 -18.33
CA ALA A 128 10.33 36.28 -19.31
C ALA A 128 9.47 36.44 -20.59
N PRO A 129 10.00 36.12 -21.78
CA PRO A 129 11.27 35.43 -22.06
C PRO A 129 12.46 36.35 -22.42
N ARG A 130 12.42 37.64 -22.06
CA ARG A 130 13.40 38.64 -22.53
C ARG A 130 14.36 39.17 -21.47
N GLY A 131 14.28 38.72 -20.22
CA GLY A 131 15.21 39.15 -19.17
C GLY A 131 15.19 40.65 -18.86
N ILE A 132 14.05 41.32 -19.04
CA ILE A 132 13.91 42.75 -18.74
C ILE A 132 13.41 42.93 -17.31
N ILE A 133 14.01 43.87 -16.58
CA ILE A 133 13.56 44.31 -15.26
C ILE A 133 12.94 45.69 -15.40
N TYR A 134 11.67 45.82 -15.05
CA TYR A 134 10.97 47.10 -14.97
C TYR A 134 11.00 47.63 -13.54
N LYS A 135 11.20 48.94 -13.38
CA LYS A 135 10.96 49.65 -12.11
C LYS A 135 9.64 50.41 -12.22
N ILE A 136 8.78 50.20 -11.24
CA ILE A 136 7.47 50.85 -11.09
C ILE A 136 7.57 51.71 -9.83
N ASN A 137 7.48 53.02 -9.99
CA ASN A 137 7.62 53.92 -8.85
C ASN A 137 6.35 53.96 -7.98
N THR A 138 6.41 54.68 -6.86
CA THR A 138 5.27 54.82 -5.93
C THR A 138 4.01 55.47 -6.53
N ARG A 139 4.13 56.10 -7.71
CA ARG A 139 3.00 56.66 -8.48
C ARG A 139 2.42 55.67 -9.51
N GLY A 140 3.02 54.48 -9.65
CA GLY A 140 2.63 53.47 -10.64
C GLY A 140 3.23 53.70 -12.04
N GLU A 141 4.18 54.62 -12.19
CA GLU A 141 4.85 54.85 -13.48
C GLU A 141 5.95 53.79 -13.66
N ALA A 142 5.87 53.03 -14.76
CA ALA A 142 6.82 51.97 -15.09
C ALA A 142 7.89 52.45 -16.09
N SER A 143 9.15 52.07 -15.86
CA SER A 143 10.27 52.30 -16.77
C SER A 143 11.21 51.09 -16.79
N VAL A 144 11.93 50.86 -17.88
CA VAL A 144 12.99 49.84 -17.92
C VAL A 144 14.08 50.25 -16.94
N PHE A 145 14.42 49.36 -16.01
CA PHE A 145 15.49 49.54 -15.04
C PHE A 145 16.77 48.88 -15.51
N CYS A 146 16.67 47.64 -16.00
CA CYS A 146 17.79 46.86 -16.48
C CYS A 146 17.33 45.90 -17.59
N ASN A 147 18.21 45.60 -18.54
CA ASN A 147 18.00 44.57 -19.56
C ASN A 147 19.16 43.59 -19.50
N LEU A 148 18.88 42.35 -19.12
CA LEU A 148 19.87 41.30 -18.99
C LEU A 148 19.88 40.41 -20.24
N PRO A 149 21.04 39.90 -20.69
CA PRO A 149 21.13 39.03 -21.87
C PRO A 149 20.71 37.59 -21.54
N VAL A 150 19.57 37.40 -20.87
CA VAL A 150 19.04 36.11 -20.41
C VAL A 150 17.55 35.99 -20.74
N SER A 151 17.01 34.77 -20.71
CA SER A 151 15.59 34.55 -21.01
C SER A 151 14.68 34.69 -19.80
N TYR A 152 15.15 34.27 -18.62
CA TYR A 152 14.33 34.13 -17.42
C TYR A 152 14.95 34.88 -16.25
N ILE A 153 14.11 35.59 -15.50
CA ILE A 153 14.46 36.19 -14.21
C ILE A 153 13.56 35.51 -13.17
N TRP A 154 14.05 34.41 -12.63
CA TRP A 154 13.29 33.51 -11.77
C TRP A 154 12.95 34.16 -10.43
N ASP A 155 13.93 34.82 -9.81
CA ASP A 155 13.71 35.55 -8.57
C ASP A 155 14.65 36.76 -8.43
N MET A 156 14.29 37.71 -7.56
CA MET A 156 15.07 38.90 -7.29
C MET A 156 15.03 39.31 -5.82
N SER A 157 16.17 39.77 -5.29
CA SER A 157 16.28 40.24 -3.90
C SER A 157 17.24 41.42 -3.77
N PHE A 158 16.95 42.34 -2.84
CA PHE A 158 17.79 43.50 -2.58
C PHE A 158 18.80 43.23 -1.47
N ASP A 159 20.05 43.71 -1.64
CA ASP A 159 21.01 43.78 -0.53
C ASP A 159 20.81 45.04 0.33
N ASN A 160 21.53 45.12 1.46
CA ASN A 160 21.47 46.27 2.36
C ASN A 160 21.95 47.60 1.73
N ASN A 161 22.64 47.53 0.59
CA ASN A 161 23.15 48.68 -0.16
C ASN A 161 22.25 49.04 -1.36
N SER A 162 21.02 48.52 -1.40
CA SER A 162 20.04 48.74 -2.49
C SER A 162 20.49 48.26 -3.87
N ASN A 163 21.43 47.30 -3.93
CA ASN A 163 21.71 46.58 -5.18
C ASN A 163 20.67 45.46 -5.34
N LEU A 164 20.19 45.27 -6.56
CA LEU A 164 19.26 44.21 -6.91
C LEU A 164 20.04 42.99 -7.39
N PHE A 165 19.84 41.85 -6.75
CA PHE A 165 20.29 40.56 -7.22
C PHE A 165 19.21 39.91 -8.06
N ALA A 166 19.59 39.34 -9.20
CA ALA A 166 18.68 38.65 -10.11
C ALA A 166 19.18 37.22 -10.37
N ALA A 167 18.40 36.24 -9.94
CA ALA A 167 18.59 34.82 -10.25
C ALA A 167 18.02 34.53 -11.64
N THR A 168 18.82 33.94 -12.52
CA THR A 168 18.49 33.79 -13.94
C THR A 168 18.55 32.33 -14.43
N GLY A 169 17.90 32.07 -15.57
CA GLY A 169 17.81 30.75 -16.19
C GLY A 169 18.51 30.62 -17.54
N ASN A 170 18.65 29.38 -18.01
CA ASN A 170 19.44 28.86 -19.15
C ASN A 170 20.96 28.81 -18.95
N ASP A 171 21.55 29.79 -18.28
CA ASP A 171 23.00 29.89 -18.08
C ASP A 171 23.42 29.94 -16.60
N GLY A 172 22.47 29.87 -15.65
CA GLY A 172 22.76 29.81 -14.21
C GLY A 172 23.49 31.02 -13.64
N ILE A 173 23.30 32.24 -14.16
CA ILE A 173 24.07 33.41 -13.73
C ILE A 173 23.32 34.20 -12.65
N LEU A 174 24.01 34.57 -11.57
CA LEU A 174 23.51 35.54 -10.59
C LEU A 174 24.09 36.93 -10.90
N PHE A 175 23.22 37.85 -11.31
CA PHE A 175 23.61 39.24 -11.57
C PHE A 175 23.45 40.08 -10.31
N LYS A 176 24.40 41.00 -10.07
CA LYS A 176 24.27 42.14 -9.15
C LYS A 176 24.09 43.41 -9.95
N ILE A 177 23.00 44.12 -9.71
CA ILE A 177 22.60 45.32 -10.43
C ILE A 177 22.66 46.52 -9.47
N SER A 178 23.41 47.55 -9.84
CA SER A 178 23.54 48.76 -9.03
C SER A 178 22.20 49.52 -8.92
N PRO A 179 22.04 50.46 -7.96
CA PRO A 179 20.86 51.33 -7.89
C PRO A 179 20.60 52.14 -9.17
N ASP A 180 21.61 52.33 -10.01
CA ASP A 180 21.54 53.02 -11.30
C ASP A 180 21.12 52.08 -12.46
N GLY A 181 20.84 50.81 -12.19
CA GLY A 181 20.42 49.82 -13.19
C GLY A 181 21.57 49.16 -13.96
N ILE A 182 22.81 49.31 -13.50
CA ILE A 182 23.99 48.77 -14.19
C ILE A 182 24.27 47.34 -13.68
N PRO A 183 24.17 46.30 -14.54
CA PRO A 183 24.39 44.92 -14.15
C PRO A 183 25.88 44.54 -14.15
N SER A 184 26.23 43.59 -13.28
CA SER A 184 27.52 42.91 -13.25
C SER A 184 27.30 41.44 -12.85
N VAL A 185 28.13 40.53 -13.35
CA VAL A 185 28.11 39.12 -12.92
C VAL A 185 28.65 39.05 -11.50
N PHE A 186 27.85 38.54 -10.56
CA PHE A 186 28.27 38.33 -9.18
C PHE A 186 28.73 36.88 -8.94
N PHE A 187 28.00 35.93 -9.54
CA PHE A 187 28.34 34.51 -9.46
C PHE A 187 27.90 33.80 -10.74
N ASP A 188 28.77 32.91 -11.22
CA ASP A 188 28.62 32.11 -12.42
C ASP A 188 28.82 30.64 -12.01
N THR A 189 27.85 29.78 -12.32
CA THR A 189 27.79 28.39 -11.88
C THR A 189 27.50 27.47 -13.06
N PRO A 190 27.95 26.21 -13.03
CA PRO A 190 27.61 25.23 -14.07
C PRO A 190 26.13 24.79 -14.09
N GLU A 191 25.32 25.26 -13.15
CA GLU A 191 23.88 24.99 -13.10
C GLU A 191 23.14 25.68 -14.26
N THR A 192 21.99 25.15 -14.67
CA THR A 192 21.21 25.74 -15.77
C THR A 192 20.30 26.87 -15.28
N ASN A 193 19.67 26.69 -14.11
CA ASN A 193 18.75 27.66 -13.55
C ASN A 193 19.10 27.97 -12.09
N LEU A 194 19.03 29.26 -11.75
CA LEU A 194 18.93 29.76 -10.39
C LEU A 194 17.46 30.10 -10.15
N LEU A 195 16.77 29.36 -9.29
CA LEU A 195 15.31 29.39 -9.20
C LEU A 195 14.79 30.32 -8.10
N ASP A 196 15.57 30.55 -7.05
CA ASP A 196 15.20 31.43 -5.95
C ASP A 196 16.43 32.08 -5.32
N VAL A 197 16.29 33.30 -4.79
CA VAL A 197 17.39 34.04 -4.16
C VAL A 197 17.00 34.67 -2.83
N LEU A 198 17.72 34.31 -1.77
CA LEU A 198 17.59 34.94 -0.46
C LEU A 198 18.81 35.76 -0.10
N HIS A 199 18.56 36.79 0.70
CA HIS A 199 19.58 37.64 1.31
C HIS A 199 19.46 37.57 2.83
N ASP A 200 20.58 37.42 3.54
CA ASP A 200 20.61 37.47 5.00
C ASP A 200 21.10 38.82 5.54
N ARG A 201 20.91 39.03 6.85
CA ARG A 201 21.33 40.25 7.55
C ARG A 201 22.85 40.54 7.52
N TYR A 202 23.66 39.61 7.02
CA TYR A 202 25.11 39.74 6.89
C TYR A 202 25.54 39.92 5.42
N ASP A 203 24.60 40.20 4.51
CA ASP A 203 24.81 40.33 3.07
C ASP A 203 25.30 39.04 2.38
N ASN A 204 25.09 37.86 3.00
CA ASN A 204 25.25 36.61 2.26
C ASN A 204 24.02 36.38 1.38
N ILE A 205 24.27 35.85 0.19
CA ILE A 205 23.25 35.45 -0.78
C ILE A 205 23.11 33.94 -0.78
N TYR A 206 21.89 33.43 -0.82
CA TYR A 206 21.58 32.01 -0.94
C TYR A 206 20.80 31.77 -2.22
N VAL A 207 21.13 30.70 -2.94
CA VAL A 207 20.53 30.42 -4.24
C VAL A 207 20.19 28.94 -4.36
N GLY A 208 18.96 28.64 -4.77
CA GLY A 208 18.51 27.29 -5.14
C GLY A 208 18.67 27.02 -6.63
N THR A 209 19.05 25.80 -7.01
CA THR A 209 19.42 25.50 -8.41
C THR A 209 18.74 24.27 -9.02
N GLU A 210 18.81 24.22 -10.35
CA GLU A 210 18.50 23.08 -11.24
C GLU A 210 19.65 22.95 -12.27
N PRO A 211 20.09 21.73 -12.66
CA PRO A 211 19.45 20.42 -12.45
C PRO A 211 20.05 19.56 -11.33
N ASN A 212 20.99 20.09 -10.54
CA ASN A 212 21.66 19.30 -9.51
C ASN A 212 21.15 19.58 -8.08
N GLY A 213 20.12 20.43 -7.92
CA GLY A 213 19.47 20.63 -6.63
C GLY A 213 20.39 21.16 -5.52
N LEU A 214 21.23 22.13 -5.86
CA LEU A 214 22.18 22.71 -4.91
C LEU A 214 21.58 23.92 -4.20
N VAL A 215 21.99 24.11 -2.96
CA VAL A 215 21.85 25.39 -2.25
C VAL A 215 23.23 26.01 -2.13
N TYR A 216 23.48 27.09 -2.86
CA TYR A 216 24.69 27.88 -2.69
C TYR A 216 24.53 28.88 -1.55
N LYS A 217 25.61 29.11 -0.80
CA LYS A 217 25.79 30.28 0.07
C LYS A 217 26.97 31.08 -0.45
N ILE A 218 26.75 32.35 -0.76
CA ILE A 218 27.70 33.24 -1.40
C ILE A 218 27.96 34.41 -0.46
N ALA A 219 29.21 34.58 -0.04
CA ALA A 219 29.61 35.68 0.82
C ALA A 219 29.55 37.02 0.07
N PRO A 220 29.49 38.17 0.77
CA PRO A 220 29.53 39.50 0.13
C PRO A 220 30.75 39.73 -0.78
N SER A 221 31.84 38.99 -0.54
CA SER A 221 33.05 38.98 -1.36
C SER A 221 32.90 38.29 -2.72
N GLY A 222 31.78 37.61 -2.97
CA GLY A 222 31.55 36.74 -4.13
C GLY A 222 32.04 35.30 -3.93
N GLN A 223 32.64 34.97 -2.79
CA GLN A 223 33.09 33.60 -2.51
C GLN A 223 31.87 32.70 -2.22
N ALA A 224 31.63 31.73 -3.12
CA ALA A 224 30.56 30.76 -3.00
C ALA A 224 31.02 29.45 -2.35
N GLN A 225 30.09 28.81 -1.63
CA GLN A 225 30.20 27.43 -1.17
C GLN A 225 28.86 26.72 -1.33
N VAL A 226 28.88 25.41 -1.56
CA VAL A 226 27.68 24.58 -1.49
C VAL A 226 27.30 24.42 -0.01
N LEU A 227 26.14 24.95 0.36
CA LEU A 227 25.56 24.79 1.69
C LEU A 227 24.86 23.43 1.81
N TYR A 228 24.18 23.01 0.75
CA TYR A 228 23.50 21.72 0.70
C TYR A 228 23.45 21.17 -0.73
N ASP A 229 23.55 19.86 -0.84
CA ASP A 229 23.51 19.07 -2.08
C ASP A 229 22.37 18.05 -1.91
N ALA A 230 21.21 18.34 -2.52
CA ALA A 230 20.02 17.53 -2.37
C ALA A 230 20.07 16.32 -3.31
N SER A 231 19.41 15.23 -2.92
CA SER A 231 19.21 14.09 -3.83
C SER A 231 18.25 14.39 -4.98
N GLU A 232 17.41 15.40 -4.79
CA GLU A 232 16.45 15.92 -5.77
C GLU A 232 17.17 16.91 -6.68
N GLY A 233 17.03 16.81 -8.00
CA GLY A 233 17.68 17.70 -8.97
C GLY A 233 17.19 19.15 -9.02
N GLU A 234 16.29 19.58 -8.13
CA GLU A 234 15.75 20.94 -8.14
C GLU A 234 15.48 21.46 -6.73
N ILE A 235 16.08 22.61 -6.40
CA ILE A 235 15.70 23.45 -5.26
C ILE A 235 14.94 24.65 -5.81
N HIS A 236 13.61 24.59 -5.72
CA HIS A 236 12.72 25.53 -6.38
C HIS A 236 12.50 26.82 -5.58
N CYS A 237 12.44 26.70 -4.25
CA CYS A 237 12.16 27.82 -3.37
C CYS A 237 12.93 27.68 -2.06
N LEU A 238 13.18 28.83 -1.45
CA LEU A 238 13.94 29.03 -0.24
C LEU A 238 13.16 29.93 0.72
N SER A 239 13.37 29.74 2.02
CA SER A 239 12.94 30.71 3.05
C SER A 239 13.95 30.76 4.19
N MET A 240 13.90 31.79 5.04
CA MET A 240 14.84 31.92 6.16
C MET A 240 14.15 32.41 7.42
N ASP A 241 14.33 31.69 8.53
CA ASP A 241 13.77 32.09 9.83
C ASP A 241 14.61 33.15 10.53
N SER A 242 14.05 33.72 11.60
CA SER A 242 14.72 34.75 12.41
C SER A 242 16.02 34.26 13.06
N ALA A 243 16.16 32.94 13.26
CA ALA A 243 17.37 32.29 13.74
C ALA A 243 18.41 32.10 12.62
N GLY A 244 18.06 32.35 11.36
CA GLY A 244 18.88 32.24 10.16
C GLY A 244 19.12 30.81 9.69
N ASN A 245 18.20 29.89 9.99
CA ASN A 245 18.13 28.60 9.33
C ASN A 245 17.48 28.80 7.95
N VAL A 246 18.00 28.09 6.95
CA VAL A 246 17.50 28.12 5.57
C VAL A 246 16.56 26.94 5.36
N TYR A 247 15.39 27.21 4.81
CA TYR A 247 14.44 26.19 4.37
C TYR A 247 14.56 26.06 2.87
N ALA A 248 14.62 24.83 2.35
CA ALA A 248 14.76 24.57 0.92
C ALA A 248 13.69 23.56 0.46
N GLY A 249 12.86 23.97 -0.50
CA GLY A 249 11.77 23.17 -1.06
C GLY A 249 12.15 22.59 -2.42
N THR A 250 11.93 21.29 -2.61
CA THR A 250 12.28 20.59 -3.85
C THR A 250 11.11 20.43 -4.81
N ALA A 251 11.41 20.40 -6.11
CA ALA A 251 10.41 20.19 -7.17
C ALA A 251 10.87 19.20 -8.27
N SER A 252 11.58 18.15 -7.89
CA SER A 252 12.09 17.14 -8.82
C SER A 252 11.03 16.15 -9.30
N GLY A 253 11.12 15.77 -10.58
CA GLY A 253 10.35 14.65 -11.14
C GLY A 253 9.49 14.96 -12.37
N ALA A 254 9.49 16.19 -12.86
CA ALA A 254 9.05 16.49 -14.22
C ALA A 254 10.28 16.81 -15.08
N GLN A 255 10.45 16.17 -16.23
CA GLN A 255 11.26 16.78 -17.28
C GLN A 255 10.52 18.04 -17.71
N ALA A 256 11.03 19.22 -17.36
CA ALA A 256 10.59 20.44 -17.99
C ALA A 256 10.97 20.35 -19.49
N GLN A 257 10.03 19.96 -20.35
CA GLN A 257 10.09 20.43 -21.72
C GLN A 257 9.76 21.92 -21.67
N VAL A 258 10.82 22.72 -21.52
CA VAL A 258 10.79 24.14 -21.81
C VAL A 258 10.15 24.27 -23.19
N PRO A 259 9.07 25.05 -23.38
CA PRO A 259 8.58 25.35 -24.70
C PRO A 259 9.70 26.06 -25.45
N VAL A 260 10.44 25.33 -26.28
CA VAL A 260 11.33 25.92 -27.25
C VAL A 260 10.41 26.63 -28.24
N SER A 261 10.25 27.94 -28.07
CA SER A 261 9.65 28.74 -29.13
C SER A 261 10.54 28.55 -30.35
N PRO A 262 10.02 28.08 -31.51
CA PRO A 262 10.81 28.09 -32.72
C PRO A 262 11.14 29.55 -33.00
N VAL A 263 12.41 29.91 -32.84
CA VAL A 263 12.95 31.17 -33.37
C VAL A 263 12.81 31.08 -34.88
N SER A 264 11.66 31.52 -35.38
CA SER A 264 11.48 31.83 -36.79
C SER A 264 12.15 33.18 -36.97
N PRO A 265 13.23 33.31 -37.75
CA PRO A 265 13.73 34.63 -38.09
C PRO A 265 12.58 35.42 -38.75
N PRO A 266 12.41 36.71 -38.42
CA PRO A 266 11.33 37.51 -39.01
C PRO A 266 11.45 37.49 -40.54
N PRO A 267 10.33 37.42 -41.28
CA PRO A 267 10.37 37.53 -42.73
C PRO A 267 10.97 38.89 -43.09
N VAL A 268 12.07 38.88 -43.85
CA VAL A 268 12.63 40.08 -44.47
C VAL A 268 11.61 40.58 -45.48
N GLN A 269 10.79 41.53 -45.07
CA GLN A 269 9.96 42.31 -45.97
C GLN A 269 10.71 43.61 -46.25
N ALA A 270 11.35 43.67 -47.43
CA ALA A 270 11.95 44.89 -47.94
C ALA A 270 10.86 45.96 -48.11
N GLY A 271 10.82 46.90 -47.18
CA GLY A 271 9.91 48.04 -47.19
C GLY A 271 10.53 49.18 -46.41
N ALA A 272 11.06 50.17 -47.13
CA ALA A 272 11.74 51.33 -46.59
C ALA A 272 10.85 52.10 -45.61
N ILE A 273 11.31 52.27 -44.37
CA ILE A 273 10.88 53.36 -43.50
C ILE A 273 12.08 53.88 -42.71
N THR A 274 12.16 55.20 -42.66
CA THR A 274 13.29 56.07 -42.38
C THR A 274 13.85 55.93 -40.97
N SER A 275 15.18 55.91 -40.87
CA SER A 275 15.96 55.90 -39.64
C SER A 275 15.90 57.23 -38.88
N LEU A 276 15.54 57.19 -37.60
CA LEU A 276 15.85 58.23 -36.62
C LEU A 276 16.30 57.58 -35.31
N PHE A 277 17.44 56.89 -35.34
CA PHE A 277 18.21 56.61 -34.13
C PHE A 277 19.70 56.80 -34.46
N LYS A 278 20.30 57.70 -33.69
CA LYS A 278 21.70 58.10 -33.75
C LYS A 278 22.47 57.12 -32.87
N GLU A 279 23.45 56.44 -33.45
CA GLU A 279 24.40 55.56 -32.75
C GLU A 279 25.25 56.32 -31.72
N GLU A 280 25.61 55.60 -30.65
CA GLU A 280 26.93 55.51 -29.97
C GLU A 280 26.74 54.52 -28.80
N LYS A 281 27.55 53.50 -28.49
CA LYS A 281 28.92 53.11 -28.82
C LYS A 281 29.05 51.58 -28.75
N SER A 282 29.87 51.05 -29.65
CA SER A 282 30.34 49.68 -29.79
C SER A 282 31.08 49.12 -28.57
N TRP A 283 30.86 47.84 -28.25
CA TRP A 283 31.82 47.00 -27.53
C TRP A 283 32.56 46.12 -28.53
N ASP A 284 33.86 46.32 -28.59
CA ASP A 284 34.82 45.71 -29.50
C ASP A 284 35.38 44.44 -28.84
N TRP A 285 35.04 43.26 -29.37
CA TRP A 285 35.64 41.99 -28.95
C TRP A 285 36.44 41.42 -30.12
N ASN A 286 37.75 41.65 -30.10
CA ASN A 286 38.73 40.94 -30.90
C ASN A 286 38.75 39.46 -30.47
N LEU A 287 38.33 38.56 -31.36
CA LEU A 287 38.66 37.14 -31.33
C LEU A 287 39.12 36.70 -32.73
N PRO A 288 40.17 35.85 -32.84
CA PRO A 288 40.77 35.49 -34.12
C PRO A 288 39.93 34.51 -34.95
N GLU A 289 40.06 34.64 -36.27
CA GLU A 289 39.36 33.90 -37.32
C GLU A 289 39.74 32.41 -37.43
N GLU A 290 38.77 31.66 -37.99
CA GLU A 290 38.82 30.32 -38.59
C GLU A 290 38.50 29.11 -37.72
N PHE A 291 37.34 28.48 -38.00
CA PHE A 291 37.20 27.04 -38.33
C PHE A 291 35.88 26.82 -39.13
N PRO A 292 35.76 25.76 -39.95
CA PRO A 292 35.18 25.84 -41.29
C PRO A 292 33.72 25.40 -41.40
N MET A 293 33.01 26.01 -42.34
CA MET A 293 31.69 25.59 -42.83
C MET A 293 31.68 24.13 -43.30
N ALA A 294 30.79 23.32 -42.72
CA ALA A 294 30.33 22.07 -43.32
C ALA A 294 29.10 22.33 -44.19
N GLN A 295 29.20 21.91 -45.46
CA GLN A 295 28.22 22.10 -46.53
C GLN A 295 26.90 21.35 -46.29
N ALA A 296 25.82 21.96 -46.80
CA ALA A 296 24.50 21.35 -46.90
C ALA A 296 24.50 20.14 -47.86
N ALA A 297 23.98 19.00 -47.39
CA ALA A 297 23.65 17.85 -48.21
C ALA A 297 22.14 17.79 -48.49
N SER A 298 21.83 17.32 -49.69
CA SER A 298 20.58 17.43 -50.47
C SER A 298 19.34 16.69 -49.93
N LEU A 299 18.20 17.31 -50.19
CA LEU A 299 16.83 16.80 -50.06
C LEU A 299 16.60 15.50 -50.86
N GLN A 300 16.08 14.46 -50.20
CA GLN A 300 15.33 13.37 -50.84
C GLN A 300 13.96 13.18 -50.17
N GLN A 301 12.94 13.61 -50.94
CA GLN A 301 11.55 13.16 -51.04
C GLN A 301 10.81 12.64 -49.78
N GLN A 302 9.92 13.52 -49.32
CA GLN A 302 8.75 13.23 -48.50
C GLN A 302 7.82 12.20 -49.16
N LYS A 303 7.43 11.17 -48.39
CA LYS A 303 6.16 10.47 -48.58
C LYS A 303 5.11 11.15 -47.71
N THR A 304 4.06 11.64 -48.37
CA THR A 304 2.86 12.21 -47.79
C THR A 304 2.08 11.15 -47.01
N VAL A 305 1.89 11.36 -45.71
CA VAL A 305 0.82 10.74 -44.92
C VAL A 305 0.01 11.86 -44.27
N SER A 306 -1.30 11.78 -44.44
CA SER A 306 -2.34 12.72 -44.06
C SER A 306 -2.26 13.19 -42.60
N LYS A 307 -2.19 14.52 -42.40
CA LYS A 307 -2.37 15.20 -41.11
C LYS A 307 -3.78 14.94 -40.56
N SER A 308 -3.88 14.16 -39.49
CA SER A 308 -4.77 14.49 -38.38
C SER A 308 -4.16 15.68 -37.63
N MET A 309 -4.98 16.66 -37.24
CA MET A 309 -4.58 17.73 -36.34
C MET A 309 -4.35 17.11 -34.95
N ASP A 310 -3.12 16.67 -34.68
CA ASP A 310 -2.70 16.38 -33.32
C ASP A 310 -2.33 17.68 -32.62
N MET A 311 -3.06 17.98 -31.54
CA MET A 311 -2.68 18.99 -30.57
C MET A 311 -1.28 18.69 -30.01
N PRO A 312 -0.49 19.71 -29.62
CA PRO A 312 0.74 19.45 -28.88
C PRO A 312 0.42 18.64 -27.61
N PRO A 313 1.22 17.64 -27.24
CA PRO A 313 0.96 16.85 -26.04
C PRO A 313 1.00 17.76 -24.81
N LYS A 314 -0.01 17.64 -23.96
CA LYS A 314 -0.06 18.26 -22.63
C LYS A 314 1.15 17.78 -21.83
N THR A 315 1.96 18.70 -21.32
CA THR A 315 2.92 18.42 -20.26
C THR A 315 2.16 18.03 -18.99
N THR A 316 2.22 16.76 -18.60
CA THR A 316 1.79 16.28 -17.27
C THR A 316 2.86 15.33 -16.74
N GLY A 317 3.83 15.85 -16.00
CA GLY A 317 4.78 15.05 -15.23
C GLY A 317 4.30 14.93 -13.79
N LEU A 318 3.88 13.73 -13.37
CA LEU A 318 3.76 13.41 -11.96
C LEU A 318 5.17 13.31 -11.37
N PRO A 319 5.42 13.76 -10.12
CA PRO A 319 6.70 13.52 -9.46
C PRO A 319 7.03 12.02 -9.49
N MET A 320 8.17 11.67 -10.07
CA MET A 320 8.65 10.28 -10.10
C MET A 320 9.32 9.86 -8.78
N VAL A 321 9.68 10.83 -7.96
CA VAL A 321 10.25 10.68 -6.61
C VAL A 321 9.55 11.64 -5.65
N PRO A 322 9.53 11.37 -4.33
CA PRO A 322 9.02 12.32 -3.36
C PRO A 322 9.80 13.64 -3.37
N ASN A 323 9.12 14.73 -3.02
CA ASN A 323 9.71 16.04 -2.80
C ASN A 323 9.66 16.42 -1.33
N TYR A 324 10.61 17.25 -0.91
CA TYR A 324 10.86 17.54 0.49
C TYR A 324 10.96 19.04 0.76
N VAL A 325 10.69 19.40 2.00
CA VAL A 325 11.23 20.63 2.59
C VAL A 325 12.35 20.23 3.54
N TYR A 326 13.53 20.78 3.28
CA TYR A 326 14.71 20.67 4.14
C TYR A 326 14.82 21.90 5.02
N LYS A 327 15.18 21.70 6.28
CA LYS A 327 15.66 22.74 7.20
C LYS A 327 17.17 22.59 7.35
N ILE A 328 17.88 23.66 7.07
CA ILE A 328 19.34 23.73 7.04
C ILE A 328 19.78 24.72 8.12
N SER A 329 20.41 24.22 9.18
CA SER A 329 20.87 25.08 10.27
C SER A 329 22.07 25.94 9.86
N LYS A 330 22.38 26.97 10.65
CA LYS A 330 23.60 27.79 10.45
C LYS A 330 24.89 26.98 10.49
N GLU A 331 24.89 25.88 11.24
CA GLU A 331 26.00 24.94 11.39
C GLU A 331 26.03 23.89 10.26
N GLY A 332 25.06 23.93 9.33
CA GLY A 332 24.94 22.99 8.21
C GLY A 332 24.23 21.68 8.57
N LEU A 333 23.51 21.61 9.70
CA LEU A 333 22.70 20.43 10.03
C LEU A 333 21.45 20.40 9.16
N ILE A 334 21.16 19.24 8.56
CA ILE A 334 20.06 19.04 7.62
C ILE A 334 18.97 18.17 8.25
N GLN A 335 17.73 18.61 8.14
CA GLN A 335 16.56 17.85 8.56
C GLN A 335 15.47 17.91 7.49
N LYS A 336 14.85 16.76 7.16
CA LYS A 336 13.61 16.71 6.38
C LYS A 336 12.44 17.03 7.31
N ILE A 337 11.69 18.08 7.00
CA ILE A 337 10.56 18.55 7.83
C ILE A 337 9.19 18.36 7.16
N LEU A 338 9.17 18.16 5.84
CA LEU A 338 7.98 17.81 5.07
C LEU A 338 8.36 16.85 3.96
N GLU A 339 7.49 15.88 3.68
CA GLU A 339 7.58 14.99 2.53
C GLU A 339 6.26 15.03 1.76
N THR A 340 6.34 15.10 0.44
CA THR A 340 5.18 15.01 -0.47
C THR A 340 5.48 13.98 -1.56
N SER A 341 4.72 12.88 -1.59
CA SER A 341 5.01 11.78 -2.53
C SER A 341 4.50 12.02 -3.95
N GLN A 342 3.55 12.95 -4.14
CA GLN A 342 2.91 13.24 -5.43
C GLN A 342 2.75 14.73 -5.71
N SER A 343 3.47 15.58 -4.99
CA SER A 343 3.45 17.02 -5.21
C SER A 343 4.86 17.58 -5.41
N PHE A 344 4.92 18.77 -6.01
CA PHE A 344 6.11 19.61 -6.04
C PHE A 344 6.00 20.67 -4.95
N ILE A 345 7.11 21.07 -4.31
CA ILE A 345 7.13 22.23 -3.42
C ILE A 345 7.48 23.47 -4.26
N LEU A 346 6.51 24.37 -4.44
CA LEU A 346 6.66 25.48 -5.41
C LEU A 346 6.78 26.86 -4.76
N GLY A 347 6.43 27.02 -3.50
CA GLY A 347 6.58 28.29 -2.82
C GLY A 347 6.61 28.15 -1.31
N MET A 348 7.37 29.02 -0.66
CA MET A 348 7.51 29.05 0.78
C MET A 348 7.57 30.48 1.31
N SER A 349 6.98 30.69 2.50
CA SER A 349 7.06 31.96 3.21
C SER A 349 6.93 31.75 4.70
N LEU A 350 7.64 32.54 5.50
CA LEU A 350 7.56 32.53 6.96
C LEU A 350 6.71 33.69 7.47
N ASP A 351 5.90 33.46 8.51
CA ASP A 351 5.30 34.57 9.26
C ASP A 351 6.23 35.12 10.35
N ALA A 352 5.79 36.17 11.04
CA ALA A 352 6.56 36.83 12.10
C ALA A 352 6.84 35.96 13.33
N HIS A 353 6.23 34.77 13.42
CA HIS A 353 6.44 33.80 14.49
C HIS A 353 7.26 32.58 14.00
N ASP A 354 7.93 32.70 12.85
CA ASP A 354 8.68 31.63 12.19
C ASP A 354 7.83 30.38 11.87
N ASN A 355 6.51 30.53 11.67
CA ASN A 355 5.75 29.44 11.05
C ASN A 355 5.96 29.45 9.55
N LEU A 356 6.39 28.30 9.01
CA LEU A 356 6.63 28.13 7.59
C LEU A 356 5.34 27.71 6.88
N TYR A 357 4.96 28.45 5.85
CA TYR A 357 3.88 28.10 4.95
C TYR A 357 4.46 27.56 3.65
N VAL A 358 3.93 26.43 3.20
CA VAL A 358 4.42 25.71 2.03
C VAL A 358 3.28 25.49 1.07
N VAL A 359 3.43 25.93 -0.17
CA VAL A 359 2.47 25.68 -1.25
C VAL A 359 3.01 24.67 -2.24
N THR A 360 2.09 23.87 -2.79
CA THR A 360 2.45 22.70 -3.58
C THR A 360 1.79 22.67 -4.96
N GLY A 361 2.47 22.01 -5.90
CA GLY A 361 2.02 21.78 -7.26
C GLY A 361 1.62 20.33 -7.54
N ASN A 362 0.90 20.10 -8.65
CA ASN A 362 0.26 18.84 -9.07
C ASN A 362 -0.94 18.43 -8.21
N THR A 363 -0.80 18.56 -6.89
CA THR A 363 -1.89 18.61 -5.94
C THR A 363 -1.75 19.92 -5.17
N ALA A 364 -2.58 20.92 -5.49
CA ALA A 364 -2.50 22.23 -4.84
C ALA A 364 -2.97 22.16 -3.38
N GLY A 365 -1.99 22.06 -2.50
CA GLY A 365 -2.16 22.11 -1.06
C GLY A 365 -1.39 23.27 -0.44
N LEU A 366 -1.90 23.76 0.69
CA LEU A 366 -1.20 24.64 1.59
C LEU A 366 -0.95 23.94 2.92
N TYR A 367 0.31 23.92 3.32
CA TYR A 367 0.77 23.35 4.58
C TYR A 367 1.31 24.46 5.48
N LYS A 368 1.13 24.28 6.78
CA LYS A 368 1.79 25.07 7.82
C LYS A 368 2.68 24.14 8.64
N ILE A 369 3.93 24.54 8.82
CA ILE A 369 4.89 23.91 9.72
C ILE A 369 5.16 24.91 10.83
N SER A 370 4.77 24.54 12.04
CA SER A 370 4.90 25.40 13.22
C SER A 370 6.33 25.34 13.78
N GLY A 371 6.73 26.28 14.62
CA GLY A 371 8.08 26.29 15.22
C GLY A 371 8.43 25.05 16.08
N ASP A 372 7.42 24.28 16.53
CA ASP A 372 7.58 22.97 17.18
C ASP A 372 7.67 21.80 16.18
N GLU A 373 7.81 22.11 14.89
CA GLU A 373 7.84 21.18 13.75
C GLU A 373 6.52 20.41 13.55
N GLY A 374 5.43 20.84 14.20
CA GLY A 374 4.08 20.37 13.94
C GLY A 374 3.60 20.78 12.55
N THR A 375 3.24 19.81 11.72
CA THR A 375 2.76 20.04 10.35
C THR A 375 1.25 19.92 10.27
N SER A 376 0.60 20.83 9.55
CA SER A 376 -0.85 20.82 9.31
C SER A 376 -1.17 21.13 7.86
N SER A 377 -2.00 20.29 7.23
CA SER A 377 -2.61 20.58 5.93
C SER A 377 -3.75 21.57 6.15
N LEU A 378 -3.53 22.84 5.81
CA LEU A 378 -4.50 23.92 6.05
C LEU A 378 -5.64 23.91 5.03
N ALA A 379 -5.31 23.67 3.77
CA ALA A 379 -6.30 23.66 2.70
C ALA A 379 -5.80 22.91 1.46
N ARG A 380 -6.77 22.49 0.66
CA ARG A 380 -6.61 22.01 -0.70
C ARG A 380 -7.54 22.81 -1.58
N VAL A 381 -7.01 23.39 -2.65
CA VAL A 381 -7.81 24.16 -3.62
C VAL A 381 -8.11 23.32 -4.85
N GLU A 382 -9.06 23.78 -5.66
CA GLU A 382 -9.49 23.07 -6.88
C GLU A 382 -8.45 23.15 -8.00
N GLU A 383 -7.60 24.18 -7.98
CA GLU A 383 -6.52 24.33 -8.94
C GLU A 383 -5.49 23.21 -8.82
N VAL A 384 -4.78 22.95 -9.91
CA VAL A 384 -3.78 21.88 -9.97
C VAL A 384 -2.48 22.30 -9.27
N GLN A 385 -2.17 23.60 -9.24
CA GLN A 385 -0.92 24.11 -8.69
C GLN A 385 -1.13 25.41 -7.92
N ALA A 386 -0.57 25.47 -6.71
CA ALA A 386 -0.26 26.70 -6.02
C ALA A 386 1.23 27.00 -6.24
N LEU A 387 1.54 28.18 -6.77
CA LEU A 387 2.85 28.52 -7.35
C LEU A 387 3.71 29.38 -6.42
N CYS A 388 3.10 30.27 -5.64
CA CYS A 388 3.82 31.18 -4.77
C CYS A 388 3.00 31.48 -3.51
N CYS A 389 3.66 31.83 -2.42
CA CYS A 389 2.97 32.31 -1.21
C CYS A 389 3.76 33.45 -0.56
N LEU A 390 3.04 34.28 0.20
CA LEU A 390 3.59 35.48 0.82
C LEU A 390 2.88 35.74 2.16
N SER A 391 3.67 35.74 3.23
CA SER A 391 3.27 36.25 4.54
C SER A 391 3.60 37.74 4.63
N THR A 392 2.67 38.56 5.10
CA THR A 392 2.89 40.00 5.29
C THR A 392 3.21 40.34 6.75
N GLY A 393 3.74 41.54 6.99
CA GLY A 393 4.00 42.05 8.34
C GLY A 393 2.73 42.23 9.21
N LYS A 394 1.53 42.13 8.61
CA LYS A 394 0.24 42.10 9.32
C LYS A 394 -0.21 40.68 9.69
N ASN A 395 0.65 39.67 9.54
CA ASN A 395 0.32 38.26 9.73
C ASN A 395 -0.83 37.79 8.83
N GLU A 396 -0.94 38.40 7.64
CA GLU A 396 -1.83 37.94 6.57
C GLU A 396 -1.02 37.02 5.64
N LEU A 397 -1.66 35.98 5.14
CA LEU A 397 -1.02 35.05 4.20
C LEU A 397 -1.78 35.09 2.88
N TYR A 398 -1.03 35.17 1.78
CA TYR A 398 -1.55 35.09 0.43
C TYR A 398 -0.87 33.97 -0.33
N PHE A 399 -1.57 33.37 -1.30
CA PHE A 399 -0.96 32.47 -2.26
C PHE A 399 -1.57 32.60 -3.66
N GLY A 400 -0.72 32.37 -4.66
CA GLY A 400 -1.06 32.42 -6.08
C GLY A 400 -1.18 31.02 -6.68
N THR A 401 -2.07 30.85 -7.66
CA THR A 401 -2.27 29.56 -8.37
C THR A 401 -1.93 29.63 -9.86
N GLY A 402 -1.72 28.46 -10.45
CA GLY A 402 -1.44 28.24 -11.88
C GLY A 402 -2.48 27.39 -12.59
N ASN A 403 -2.49 27.41 -13.93
CA ASN A 403 -3.52 26.88 -14.85
C ASN A 403 -4.88 27.59 -14.77
N VAL A 404 -5.21 28.14 -13.60
CA VAL A 404 -6.18 29.22 -13.40
C VAL A 404 -5.55 30.18 -12.40
N GLY A 405 -5.15 31.36 -12.87
CA GLY A 405 -4.51 32.36 -12.03
C GLY A 405 -5.49 32.97 -11.05
N ARG A 406 -5.33 32.68 -9.77
CA ARG A 406 -6.06 33.29 -8.66
C ARG A 406 -5.09 33.67 -7.56
N VAL A 407 -5.45 34.73 -6.83
CA VAL A 407 -4.84 35.05 -5.55
C VAL A 407 -5.85 34.71 -4.48
N TYR A 408 -5.42 33.96 -3.49
CA TYR A 408 -6.18 33.65 -2.30
C TYR A 408 -5.58 34.39 -1.11
N LYS A 409 -6.44 34.96 -0.27
CA LYS A 409 -6.09 35.51 1.04
C LYS A 409 -6.52 34.53 2.11
N ILE A 410 -5.64 34.30 3.08
CA ILE A 410 -5.90 33.48 4.25
C ILE A 410 -5.99 34.39 5.46
N SER A 411 -7.14 34.33 6.10
CA SER A 411 -7.40 35.05 7.34
C SER A 411 -7.02 34.20 8.54
N PRO A 412 -6.62 34.82 9.67
CA PRO A 412 -6.35 34.11 10.92
C PRO A 412 -7.62 33.52 11.56
N SER A 413 -8.81 33.94 11.12
CA SER A 413 -10.09 33.37 11.54
C SER A 413 -10.35 32.00 10.92
N PHE A 414 -11.13 31.17 11.60
CA PHE A 414 -11.60 29.89 11.09
C PHE A 414 -12.86 30.03 10.23
N MET A 415 -13.06 29.04 9.36
CA MET A 415 -14.34 28.82 8.68
C MET A 415 -15.44 28.54 9.70
N ASN A 416 -16.66 29.03 9.47
CA ASN A 416 -17.77 28.84 10.42
C ASN A 416 -18.22 27.37 10.53
N GLY A 417 -17.88 26.53 9.54
CA GLY A 417 -18.18 25.11 9.56
C GLY A 417 -17.39 24.32 8.52
N GLY A 418 -17.22 23.04 8.80
CA GLY A 418 -16.51 22.08 7.96
C GLY A 418 -16.93 20.65 8.27
N SER A 419 -16.56 19.72 7.40
CA SER A 419 -16.85 18.31 7.61
C SER A 419 -15.69 17.41 7.22
N PHE A 420 -15.60 16.29 7.93
CA PHE A 420 -14.71 15.19 7.66
C PHE A 420 -15.53 13.92 7.45
N ILE A 421 -15.23 13.18 6.39
CA ILE A 421 -15.83 11.88 6.12
C ILE A 421 -14.71 10.85 6.15
N SER A 422 -14.79 9.87 7.05
CA SER A 422 -13.82 8.79 7.16
C SER A 422 -13.72 7.93 5.90
N ASN A 423 -12.67 7.12 5.78
CA ASN A 423 -12.70 6.00 4.85
C ASN A 423 -13.80 5.00 5.27
N VAL A 424 -14.17 4.11 4.34
CA VAL A 424 -15.07 3.02 4.66
C VAL A 424 -14.32 1.95 5.45
N LEU A 425 -14.91 1.46 6.54
CA LEU A 425 -14.49 0.25 7.23
C LEU A 425 -15.21 -0.95 6.61
N ASP A 426 -14.45 -1.98 6.24
CA ASP A 426 -14.95 -3.31 5.88
C ASP A 426 -14.79 -4.25 7.09
N THR A 427 -15.88 -4.81 7.59
CA THR A 427 -15.84 -5.76 8.70
C THR A 427 -15.79 -7.23 8.25
N ALA A 428 -15.54 -7.47 6.95
CA ALA A 428 -15.49 -8.76 6.25
C ALA A 428 -16.82 -9.54 6.18
N ALA A 429 -17.67 -9.43 7.20
CA ALA A 429 -18.98 -10.06 7.29
C ALA A 429 -20.06 -9.07 7.79
N PRO A 430 -21.35 -9.27 7.46
CA PRO A 430 -22.42 -8.44 8.00
C PRO A 430 -22.35 -8.35 9.53
N SER A 431 -22.31 -7.13 10.06
CA SER A 431 -22.03 -6.84 11.46
C SER A 431 -23.14 -6.03 12.10
N ASN A 432 -23.38 -6.28 13.39
CA ASN A 432 -24.17 -5.40 14.23
C ASN A 432 -23.28 -4.31 14.80
N TRP A 433 -23.81 -3.08 14.86
CA TRP A 433 -23.06 -1.94 15.38
C TRP A 433 -23.30 -1.77 16.89
N GLY A 434 -22.21 -1.51 17.62
CA GLY A 434 -22.20 -1.15 19.03
C GLY A 434 -22.37 0.36 19.23
N CYS A 435 -21.45 0.97 19.95
CA CYS A 435 -21.43 2.41 20.21
C CYS A 435 -20.34 3.14 19.41
N ILE A 436 -20.61 4.40 19.11
CA ILE A 436 -19.64 5.37 18.61
C ILE A 436 -19.12 6.21 19.77
N SER A 437 -17.81 6.40 19.82
CA SER A 437 -17.17 7.31 20.78
C SER A 437 -16.12 8.17 20.09
N TRP A 438 -15.81 9.33 20.63
CA TRP A 438 -14.80 10.23 20.08
C TRP A 438 -14.05 11.00 21.18
N ALA A 439 -12.84 11.46 20.89
CA ALA A 439 -12.11 12.37 21.76
C ALA A 439 -11.91 13.70 21.04
N GLY A 440 -12.04 14.80 21.77
CA GLY A 440 -11.96 16.13 21.21
C GLY A 440 -12.01 17.24 22.26
N ILE A 441 -11.75 18.46 21.82
CA ILE A 441 -11.91 19.67 22.62
C ILE A 441 -12.98 20.51 21.94
N GLN A 442 -13.98 20.94 22.69
CA GLN A 442 -15.05 21.80 22.20
C GLN A 442 -15.05 23.09 23.01
N PRO A 443 -14.28 24.12 22.61
CA PRO A 443 -14.33 25.44 23.24
C PRO A 443 -15.74 26.04 23.20
N GLU A 444 -16.00 27.03 24.06
CA GLU A 444 -17.29 27.74 24.07
C GLU A 444 -17.61 28.34 22.68
N GLY A 445 -18.86 28.19 22.24
CA GLY A 445 -19.30 28.66 20.93
C GLY A 445 -18.93 27.73 19.76
N THR A 446 -18.34 26.56 20.02
CA THR A 446 -18.04 25.54 19.01
C THR A 446 -18.92 24.30 19.18
N GLU A 447 -19.04 23.52 18.11
CA GLU A 447 -19.84 22.29 18.08
C GLU A 447 -19.14 21.21 17.24
N LEU A 448 -19.12 19.99 17.77
CA LEU A 448 -18.62 18.80 17.10
C LEU A 448 -19.72 17.72 17.11
N ILE A 449 -20.21 17.36 15.92
CA ILE A 449 -21.28 16.39 15.73
C ILE A 449 -20.76 15.22 14.90
N LEU A 450 -21.09 13.99 15.29
CA LEU A 450 -20.81 12.80 14.47
C LEU A 450 -22.10 12.16 13.97
N SER A 451 -22.02 11.46 12.84
CA SER A 451 -23.09 10.64 12.27
C SER A 451 -22.49 9.45 11.55
N THR A 452 -23.23 8.35 11.38
CA THR A 452 -22.75 7.18 10.62
C THR A 452 -23.69 6.83 9.48
N ARG A 453 -23.21 6.01 8.54
CA ARG A 453 -24.02 5.29 7.56
C ARG A 453 -23.37 3.95 7.28
N SER A 454 -24.14 3.01 6.73
CA SER A 454 -23.67 1.65 6.49
C SER A 454 -24.28 1.04 5.23
N GLY A 455 -23.63 0.03 4.67
CA GLY A 455 -24.09 -0.65 3.45
C GLY A 455 -23.38 -1.99 3.24
N ASN A 456 -23.78 -2.71 2.18
CA ASN A 456 -23.20 -4.02 1.83
C ASN A 456 -22.35 -4.00 0.55
N GLY A 457 -22.17 -2.84 -0.07
CA GLY A 457 -21.20 -2.62 -1.15
C GLY A 457 -20.03 -1.77 -0.65
N GLU A 458 -18.81 -2.06 -1.11
CA GLU A 458 -17.58 -1.37 -0.67
C GLU A 458 -17.62 0.14 -0.91
N LYS A 459 -18.19 0.57 -2.04
CA LYS A 459 -18.35 1.98 -2.40
C LYS A 459 -19.74 2.49 -1.98
N PRO A 460 -19.84 3.60 -1.24
CA PRO A 460 -21.13 4.19 -0.91
C PRO A 460 -21.91 4.61 -2.16
N ASP A 461 -23.11 4.07 -2.32
CA ASP A 461 -24.03 4.34 -3.42
C ASP A 461 -25.49 4.44 -2.92
N ALA A 462 -26.47 4.38 -3.81
CA ALA A 462 -27.89 4.48 -3.47
C ALA A 462 -28.43 3.29 -2.63
N THR A 463 -27.66 2.20 -2.47
CA THR A 463 -28.04 1.02 -1.67
C THR A 463 -27.61 1.14 -0.20
N TRP A 464 -26.74 2.10 0.11
CA TRP A 464 -26.36 2.41 1.48
C TRP A 464 -27.48 3.12 2.23
N SER A 465 -27.47 3.01 3.56
CA SER A 465 -28.34 3.84 4.39
C SER A 465 -28.02 5.33 4.18
N GLY A 466 -29.03 6.19 4.42
CA GLY A 466 -28.76 7.60 4.68
C GLY A 466 -27.85 7.77 5.90
N TRP A 467 -27.29 8.98 6.06
CA TRP A 467 -26.62 9.35 7.31
C TRP A 467 -27.61 9.29 8.46
N SER A 468 -27.16 8.75 9.59
CA SER A 468 -27.91 8.75 10.85
C SER A 468 -28.23 10.18 11.29
N ALA A 469 -29.16 10.30 12.23
CA ALA A 469 -29.24 11.52 13.03
C ALA A 469 -27.89 11.78 13.72
N PRO A 470 -27.54 13.06 13.95
CA PRO A 470 -26.43 13.47 14.82
C PRO A 470 -26.41 12.74 16.16
N TYR A 471 -25.25 12.19 16.53
CA TYR A 471 -25.02 11.69 17.88
C TYR A 471 -24.75 12.87 18.80
N ALA A 472 -25.62 13.05 19.80
CA ALA A 472 -25.52 14.17 20.73
C ALA A 472 -24.60 13.86 21.91
N ILE A 473 -24.33 12.57 22.18
CA ILE A 473 -23.59 12.10 23.34
C ILE A 473 -22.49 11.13 22.91
N ASN A 474 -21.31 11.33 23.44
CA ASN A 474 -20.18 10.43 23.27
C ASN A 474 -20.49 9.06 23.89
N GLY A 475 -20.37 7.97 23.12
CA GLY A 475 -20.73 6.61 23.55
C GLY A 475 -22.14 6.18 23.17
N GLU A 476 -22.87 6.97 22.36
CA GLU A 476 -24.21 6.61 21.89
C GLU A 476 -24.20 5.37 20.98
N ARG A 477 -25.29 4.60 21.00
CA ARG A 477 -25.45 3.42 20.13
C ARG A 477 -25.54 3.86 18.67
N ILE A 478 -24.81 3.19 17.80
CA ILE A 478 -24.82 3.45 16.36
C ILE A 478 -26.21 3.13 15.80
N ALA A 479 -26.88 4.16 15.30
CA ALA A 479 -28.22 4.09 14.72
C ALA A 479 -28.27 3.54 13.27
N SER A 480 -27.14 3.41 12.59
CA SER A 480 -27.09 2.81 11.25
C SER A 480 -27.56 1.35 11.27
N PRO A 481 -28.18 0.82 10.21
CA PRO A 481 -28.64 -0.57 10.17
C PRO A 481 -27.46 -1.57 10.08
N PRO A 482 -27.59 -2.82 10.57
CA PRO A 482 -26.55 -3.83 10.43
C PRO A 482 -26.13 -4.06 8.97
N ALA A 483 -24.83 -4.06 8.70
CA ALA A 483 -24.25 -4.26 7.37
C ALA A 483 -22.78 -4.66 7.45
N ARG A 484 -22.13 -4.96 6.31
CA ARG A 484 -20.69 -5.27 6.26
C ARG A 484 -19.78 -4.02 6.28
N PHE A 485 -20.26 -2.90 5.75
CA PHE A 485 -19.48 -1.68 5.65
C PHE A 485 -20.09 -0.56 6.47
N ILE A 486 -19.25 0.25 7.11
CA ILE A 486 -19.66 1.44 7.86
C ILE A 486 -18.72 2.62 7.57
N GLN A 487 -19.26 3.83 7.66
CA GLN A 487 -18.53 5.08 7.54
C GLN A 487 -19.10 6.09 8.53
N TYR A 488 -18.26 6.93 9.13
CA TYR A 488 -18.69 8.08 9.93
C TYR A 488 -18.37 9.41 9.24
N LYS A 489 -19.17 10.42 9.58
CA LYS A 489 -18.98 11.82 9.23
C LYS A 489 -18.90 12.64 10.51
N ALA A 490 -17.90 13.51 10.61
CA ALA A 490 -17.81 14.55 11.62
C ALA A 490 -18.14 15.91 11.01
N LEU A 491 -18.98 16.69 11.68
CA LEU A 491 -19.31 18.07 11.36
C LEU A 491 -18.73 18.95 12.47
N LEU A 492 -17.90 19.91 12.08
CA LEU A 492 -17.30 20.90 12.97
C LEU A 492 -17.97 22.24 12.68
N GLN A 493 -18.34 22.99 13.72
CA GLN A 493 -18.92 24.32 13.58
C GLN A 493 -18.38 25.26 14.66
N THR A 494 -18.36 26.56 14.33
CA THR A 494 -18.02 27.62 15.28
C THR A 494 -18.86 28.86 15.06
N ARG A 495 -19.26 29.51 16.16
CA ARG A 495 -19.84 30.86 16.18
C ARG A 495 -18.81 31.91 16.64
N ASN A 496 -17.64 31.47 17.09
CA ASN A 496 -16.50 32.31 17.44
C ASN A 496 -15.40 32.07 16.39
N SER A 497 -15.14 33.08 15.53
CA SER A 497 -14.19 32.96 14.44
C SER A 497 -12.75 32.67 14.88
N ASP A 498 -12.44 32.86 16.16
CA ASP A 498 -11.09 32.67 16.71
C ASP A 498 -10.96 31.33 17.48
N ALA A 499 -12.05 30.56 17.57
CA ALA A 499 -12.08 29.26 18.22
C ALA A 499 -12.54 28.16 17.25
N THR A 500 -11.95 26.98 17.39
CA THR A 500 -12.23 25.82 16.55
C THR A 500 -12.40 24.57 17.42
N PRO A 501 -13.43 23.73 17.19
CA PRO A 501 -13.49 22.43 17.82
C PRO A 501 -12.36 21.55 17.28
N LEU A 502 -11.85 20.66 18.12
CA LEU A 502 -10.85 19.65 17.78
C LEU A 502 -11.47 18.27 17.91
N LEU A 503 -11.21 17.43 16.91
CA LEU A 503 -11.43 15.99 16.96
C LEU A 503 -10.07 15.28 16.85
N SER A 504 -9.73 14.44 17.82
CA SER A 504 -8.45 13.70 17.85
C SER A 504 -8.62 12.19 17.78
N MET A 505 -9.83 11.66 18.03
CA MET A 505 -10.08 10.22 17.94
C MET A 505 -11.54 9.96 17.62
N VAL A 506 -11.82 8.95 16.80
CA VAL A 506 -13.15 8.33 16.65
C VAL A 506 -12.99 6.83 16.80
N SER A 507 -13.93 6.20 17.51
CA SER A 507 -13.95 4.76 17.74
C SER A 507 -15.36 4.20 17.57
N LEU A 508 -15.49 3.17 16.74
CA LEU A 508 -16.74 2.43 16.51
C LEU A 508 -16.55 0.99 17.02
N SER A 509 -17.49 0.53 17.84
CA SER A 509 -17.56 -0.89 18.23
C SER A 509 -18.54 -1.66 17.35
N TYR A 510 -18.24 -2.91 17.04
CA TYR A 510 -19.09 -3.76 16.20
C TYR A 510 -18.91 -5.24 16.52
N LEU A 511 -19.91 -6.03 16.15
CA LEU A 511 -19.91 -7.49 16.31
C LEU A 511 -20.30 -8.14 14.97
N PRO A 512 -19.34 -8.79 14.29
CA PRO A 512 -19.64 -9.60 13.10
C PRO A 512 -20.63 -10.71 13.40
N LYS A 513 -21.47 -11.05 12.42
CA LYS A 513 -22.33 -12.22 12.50
C LYS A 513 -21.47 -13.49 12.38
N ASN A 514 -21.68 -14.45 13.27
CA ASN A 514 -21.00 -15.74 13.25
C ASN A 514 -21.25 -16.48 11.92
N GLU A 515 -20.23 -17.18 11.41
CA GLU A 515 -20.30 -18.01 10.21
C GLU A 515 -20.08 -19.49 10.56
N PRO A 516 -20.78 -20.44 9.90
CA PRO A 516 -20.62 -21.85 10.21
C PRO A 516 -19.27 -22.40 9.74
N PRO A 517 -18.67 -23.34 10.49
CA PRO A 517 -17.49 -24.06 10.04
C PRO A 517 -17.79 -24.88 8.77
N ARG A 518 -16.74 -25.27 8.04
CA ARG A 518 -16.84 -26.00 6.78
C ARG A 518 -15.98 -27.26 6.81
N ILE A 519 -16.60 -28.42 6.58
CA ILE A 519 -15.87 -29.69 6.39
C ILE A 519 -15.45 -29.80 4.91
N VAL A 520 -14.19 -29.47 4.65
CA VAL A 520 -13.57 -29.49 3.31
C VAL A 520 -13.43 -30.93 2.81
N SER A 521 -12.86 -31.81 3.63
CA SER A 521 -12.70 -33.23 3.30
C SER A 521 -13.01 -34.14 4.49
N PHE A 522 -13.58 -35.31 4.22
CA PHE A 522 -13.79 -36.36 5.21
C PHE A 522 -13.97 -37.70 4.48
N VAL A 523 -12.96 -38.57 4.55
CA VAL A 523 -12.87 -39.80 3.75
C VAL A 523 -12.21 -40.94 4.55
N VAL A 524 -12.52 -42.18 4.16
CA VAL A 524 -11.77 -43.38 4.59
C VAL A 524 -10.90 -43.82 3.43
N GLU A 525 -9.61 -43.98 3.65
CA GLU A 525 -8.69 -44.49 2.63
C GLU A 525 -9.10 -45.93 2.28
N LYS A 526 -9.30 -46.18 0.98
CA LYS A 526 -9.35 -47.55 0.47
C LYS A 526 -7.91 -48.04 0.43
N GLU A 527 -7.62 -49.18 1.08
CA GLU A 527 -6.29 -49.78 0.98
C GLU A 527 -5.92 -49.93 -0.50
N SER A 528 -4.83 -49.27 -0.89
CA SER A 528 -4.25 -49.47 -2.21
C SER A 528 -3.45 -50.76 -2.17
N SER A 529 -3.68 -51.64 -3.14
CA SER A 529 -2.83 -52.80 -3.40
C SER A 529 -1.36 -52.36 -3.39
N PRO A 530 -0.42 -53.15 -2.84
CA PRO A 530 0.96 -52.70 -2.67
C PRO A 530 1.55 -52.29 -4.03
N VAL A 531 1.78 -50.99 -4.16
CA VAL A 531 2.50 -50.39 -5.27
C VAL A 531 3.88 -51.01 -5.29
N SER A 532 4.23 -51.66 -6.40
CA SER A 532 5.61 -52.08 -6.68
C SER A 532 6.50 -50.85 -6.61
N GLN A 533 7.27 -50.72 -5.53
CA GLN A 533 8.28 -49.69 -5.40
C GLN A 533 9.33 -49.91 -6.50
N LYS A 534 9.40 -48.97 -7.44
CA LYS A 534 10.54 -48.82 -8.35
C LYS A 534 11.81 -48.62 -7.51
N PRO A 535 12.96 -49.22 -7.87
CA PRO A 535 14.18 -49.06 -7.08
C PRO A 535 14.60 -47.57 -7.08
N PRO A 536 15.06 -47.00 -5.95
CA PRO A 536 15.66 -45.69 -5.95
C PRO A 536 17.05 -45.74 -6.59
N GLU A 537 17.33 -44.77 -7.46
CA GLU A 537 18.67 -44.52 -8.00
C GLU A 537 19.66 -44.19 -6.88
N ALA A 538 20.85 -44.78 -6.97
CA ALA A 538 21.92 -44.61 -6.01
C ALA A 538 22.47 -43.17 -6.03
N LYS A 539 22.48 -42.52 -4.86
CA LYS A 539 23.42 -41.44 -4.55
C LYS A 539 24.31 -41.90 -3.40
N THR A 540 25.59 -42.05 -3.72
CA THR A 540 26.70 -42.18 -2.78
C THR A 540 26.85 -40.92 -1.96
N ASP A 541 26.83 -41.05 -0.63
CA ASP A 541 27.97 -40.63 0.19
C ASP A 541 27.89 -41.24 1.58
N GLY A 542 29.05 -41.74 2.02
CA GLY A 542 29.18 -42.74 3.07
C GLY A 542 29.20 -42.20 4.49
N LYS A 543 28.65 -43.02 5.39
CA LYS A 543 29.25 -43.30 6.70
C LYS A 543 28.80 -44.69 7.17
N ILE A 544 29.79 -45.51 7.45
CA ILE A 544 29.67 -46.92 7.84
C ILE A 544 29.37 -46.98 9.33
N GLU A 545 28.25 -47.58 9.72
CA GLU A 545 28.08 -48.19 11.03
C GLU A 545 27.50 -49.61 10.88
N THR A 546 28.36 -50.57 11.27
CA THR A 546 28.14 -51.94 11.77
C THR A 546 26.89 -52.72 11.32
N ILE A 547 27.15 -53.68 10.43
CA ILE A 547 26.23 -54.74 9.99
C ILE A 547 26.08 -55.78 11.11
N HIS A 548 24.92 -55.83 11.75
CA HIS A 548 24.40 -57.06 12.35
C HIS A 548 23.62 -57.81 11.26
N GLN A 549 24.15 -58.95 10.84
CA GLN A 549 23.42 -59.94 10.02
C GLN A 549 22.22 -60.47 10.82
N GLY A 550 21.04 -59.96 10.49
CA GLY A 550 19.75 -60.57 10.82
C GLY A 550 19.14 -61.14 9.56
N THR A 551 19.18 -62.47 9.43
CA THR A 551 18.49 -63.26 8.42
C THR A 551 17.03 -62.82 8.26
N ALA A 552 16.65 -62.49 7.02
CA ALA A 552 15.28 -62.25 6.61
C ALA A 552 14.45 -63.55 6.77
N GLY A 553 13.82 -63.69 7.92
CA GLY A 553 12.61 -64.49 8.07
C GLY A 553 11.43 -63.57 7.82
N GLN A 554 10.80 -63.67 6.64
CA GLN A 554 9.44 -63.18 6.45
C GLN A 554 8.54 -63.97 7.42
N LYS A 555 8.30 -63.40 8.59
CA LYS A 555 7.21 -63.82 9.47
C LYS A 555 5.89 -63.42 8.79
N PRO A 556 4.82 -64.23 8.90
CA PRO A 556 3.52 -63.83 8.39
C PRO A 556 3.10 -62.54 9.10
N HIS A 557 2.93 -61.47 8.32
CA HIS A 557 2.40 -60.20 8.79
C HIS A 557 0.99 -60.48 9.36
N HIS A 558 0.83 -60.44 10.69
CA HIS A 558 -0.47 -60.06 11.24
C HIS A 558 -0.66 -58.60 10.84
N GLN A 559 -1.34 -58.33 9.73
CA GLN A 559 -1.86 -56.99 9.48
C GLN A 559 -2.91 -56.72 10.55
N ILE A 560 -2.71 -55.63 11.29
CA ILE A 560 -3.66 -55.13 12.26
C ILE A 560 -4.83 -54.58 11.43
N ALA A 561 -6.04 -55.14 11.57
CA ALA A 561 -7.22 -54.64 10.86
C ALA A 561 -7.48 -53.19 11.31
N GLN A 562 -7.07 -52.24 10.46
CA GLN A 562 -7.17 -50.80 10.71
C GLN A 562 -7.74 -50.11 9.48
N LYS A 563 -8.62 -49.12 9.68
CA LYS A 563 -9.09 -48.24 8.61
C LYS A 563 -8.61 -46.82 8.87
N ASN A 564 -7.95 -46.21 7.89
CA ASN A 564 -7.48 -44.83 8.02
C ASN A 564 -8.56 -43.84 7.60
N ILE A 565 -8.89 -42.93 8.51
CA ILE A 565 -9.86 -41.85 8.28
C ILE A 565 -9.10 -40.53 8.19
N GLN A 566 -9.36 -39.73 7.17
CA GLN A 566 -8.74 -38.41 6.98
C GLN A 566 -9.79 -37.32 6.89
N TRP A 567 -9.47 -36.14 7.45
CA TRP A 567 -10.34 -34.97 7.42
C TRP A 567 -9.58 -33.66 7.32
N GLU A 568 -10.31 -32.65 6.83
CA GLU A 568 -9.90 -31.25 6.82
C GLU A 568 -11.13 -30.37 7.01
N VAL A 569 -11.05 -29.45 7.97
CA VAL A 569 -12.10 -28.54 8.39
C VAL A 569 -11.53 -27.14 8.45
N GLU A 570 -12.27 -26.17 7.94
CA GLU A 570 -11.93 -24.75 7.95
C GLU A 570 -13.03 -23.95 8.65
N ASP A 571 -12.67 -22.80 9.21
CA ASP A 571 -13.62 -21.87 9.82
C ASP A 571 -13.44 -20.47 9.21
N PRO A 572 -14.48 -19.86 8.60
CA PRO A 572 -14.35 -18.57 7.91
C PRO A 572 -13.95 -17.40 8.81
N ASN A 573 -14.39 -17.38 10.06
CA ASN A 573 -14.08 -16.35 11.06
C ASN A 573 -12.94 -16.74 12.01
N ASN A 574 -12.29 -17.88 11.74
CA ASN A 574 -11.16 -18.43 12.50
C ASN A 574 -11.48 -18.77 13.97
N ASP A 575 -12.72 -19.12 14.27
CA ASP A 575 -13.12 -19.59 15.58
C ASP A 575 -12.39 -20.89 15.96
N THR A 576 -12.29 -21.12 17.26
CA THR A 576 -11.83 -22.38 17.85
C THR A 576 -12.89 -23.45 17.62
N LEU A 577 -12.52 -24.50 16.89
CA LEU A 577 -13.44 -25.58 16.58
C LEU A 577 -13.28 -26.78 17.52
N GLN A 578 -14.40 -27.30 17.99
CA GLN A 578 -14.49 -28.62 18.60
C GLN A 578 -14.93 -29.64 17.55
N LEU A 579 -14.01 -30.53 17.16
CA LEU A 579 -14.30 -31.62 16.24
C LEU A 579 -14.54 -32.93 17.00
N THR A 580 -15.65 -33.59 16.72
CA THR A 580 -15.96 -34.92 17.27
C THR A 580 -16.28 -35.89 16.15
N MET A 581 -15.64 -37.05 16.18
CA MET A 581 -15.87 -38.13 15.25
C MET A 581 -16.67 -39.25 15.92
N TYR A 582 -17.68 -39.74 15.22
CA TYR A 582 -18.61 -40.74 15.70
C TYR A 582 -18.68 -41.93 14.74
N TYR A 583 -19.04 -43.10 15.26
CA TYR A 583 -19.44 -44.26 14.47
C TYR A 583 -20.75 -44.86 14.96
N ARG A 584 -21.40 -45.64 14.11
CA ARG A 584 -22.51 -46.52 14.48
C ARG A 584 -22.62 -47.70 13.52
N GLY A 585 -23.06 -48.85 14.01
CA GLY A 585 -23.48 -49.95 13.14
C GLY A 585 -24.76 -49.60 12.36
N MET A 586 -24.97 -50.21 11.19
CA MET A 586 -26.16 -49.94 10.37
C MET A 586 -27.48 -50.33 11.03
N GLU A 587 -27.44 -51.28 11.97
CA GLU A 587 -28.60 -51.70 12.76
C GLU A 587 -28.77 -50.88 14.05
N GLU A 588 -27.79 -50.03 14.37
CA GLU A 588 -27.76 -49.22 15.59
C GLU A 588 -28.37 -47.82 15.36
N LYS A 589 -29.15 -47.36 16.33
CA LYS A 589 -29.75 -46.01 16.28
C LYS A 589 -28.84 -44.92 16.87
N MET A 590 -27.98 -45.28 17.81
CA MET A 590 -27.17 -44.32 18.58
C MET A 590 -25.75 -44.22 18.02
N TRP A 591 -25.28 -42.99 17.88
CA TRP A 591 -23.88 -42.70 17.55
C TRP A 591 -22.99 -42.88 18.78
N LYS A 592 -21.84 -43.53 18.59
CA LYS A 592 -20.78 -43.73 19.58
C LYS A 592 -19.58 -42.91 19.18
N VAL A 593 -18.90 -42.32 20.16
CA VAL A 593 -17.72 -41.49 19.90
C VAL A 593 -16.53 -42.38 19.52
N ILE A 594 -15.87 -42.06 18.41
CA ILE A 594 -14.51 -42.55 18.12
C ILE A 594 -13.51 -41.71 18.92
N ASP A 595 -13.52 -40.40 18.68
CA ASP A 595 -12.58 -39.46 19.30
C ASP A 595 -13.16 -38.03 19.31
N LYS A 596 -12.61 -37.17 20.17
CA LYS A 596 -13.06 -35.79 20.41
C LYS A 596 -11.88 -34.82 20.40
N ASN A 597 -12.16 -33.53 20.21
CA ASN A 597 -11.16 -32.46 20.21
C ASN A 597 -10.07 -32.67 19.14
N LEU A 598 -10.51 -33.13 17.97
CA LEU A 598 -9.63 -33.38 16.84
C LEU A 598 -9.07 -32.07 16.28
N GLN A 599 -7.86 -32.13 15.73
CA GLN A 599 -7.25 -31.00 15.03
C GLN A 599 -8.02 -30.69 13.73
N LYS A 600 -7.95 -29.42 13.26
CA LYS A 600 -8.64 -28.97 12.03
C LYS A 600 -8.31 -29.84 10.79
N LYS A 601 -7.11 -30.39 10.72
CA LYS A 601 -6.67 -31.36 9.72
C LYS A 601 -6.02 -32.55 10.41
N GLY A 602 -6.33 -33.77 9.97
CA GLY A 602 -5.74 -34.95 10.58
C GLY A 602 -6.07 -36.27 9.90
N SER A 603 -5.46 -37.32 10.45
CA SER A 603 -5.71 -38.71 10.10
C SER A 603 -5.85 -39.54 11.37
N PHE A 604 -6.74 -40.53 11.37
CA PHE A 604 -6.99 -41.43 12.49
C PHE A 604 -7.01 -42.88 12.00
N ALA A 605 -6.16 -43.73 12.60
CA ALA A 605 -6.15 -45.16 12.35
C ALA A 605 -7.19 -45.85 13.27
N TRP A 606 -8.31 -46.23 12.69
CA TRP A 606 -9.41 -46.85 13.43
C TRP A 606 -9.17 -48.35 13.59
N ASP A 607 -8.88 -48.78 14.83
CA ASP A 607 -8.70 -50.19 15.22
C ASP A 607 -10.03 -50.95 15.12
N THR A 608 -10.18 -51.76 14.06
CA THR A 608 -11.44 -52.46 13.76
C THR A 608 -11.57 -53.82 14.45
N LEU A 609 -10.51 -54.33 15.06
CA LEU A 609 -10.52 -55.61 15.78
C LEU A 609 -11.42 -55.59 17.03
N ARG A 610 -11.78 -54.40 17.50
CA ARG A 610 -12.65 -54.21 18.68
C ARG A 610 -14.12 -54.14 18.32
N LEU A 611 -14.45 -54.27 17.04
CA LEU A 611 -15.80 -54.14 16.52
C LEU A 611 -16.25 -55.49 15.94
N PRO A 612 -17.49 -55.92 16.20
CA PRO A 612 -18.07 -57.05 15.51
C PRO A 612 -18.10 -56.82 13.99
N ASP A 613 -18.10 -57.90 13.22
CA ASP A 613 -18.19 -57.80 11.77
C ASP A 613 -19.54 -57.20 11.34
N GLY A 614 -19.53 -56.42 10.27
CA GLY A 614 -20.71 -55.73 9.77
C GLY A 614 -20.42 -54.42 9.06
N LYS A 615 -21.49 -53.67 8.78
CA LYS A 615 -21.42 -52.36 8.11
C LYS A 615 -21.58 -51.23 9.13
N TYR A 616 -20.69 -50.25 9.05
CA TYR A 616 -20.62 -49.12 9.97
C TYR A 616 -20.62 -47.79 9.23
N GLN A 617 -21.29 -46.77 9.77
CA GLN A 617 -21.16 -45.40 9.30
C GLN A 617 -20.26 -44.61 10.23
N VAL A 618 -19.50 -43.67 9.67
CA VAL A 618 -18.71 -42.70 10.43
C VAL A 618 -19.19 -41.29 10.11
N ARG A 619 -19.27 -40.44 11.13
CA ARG A 619 -19.68 -39.03 11.03
C ARG A 619 -18.66 -38.14 11.72
N LEU A 620 -18.32 -37.03 11.07
CA LEU A 620 -17.58 -35.93 11.68
C LEU A 620 -18.54 -34.77 11.94
N ILE A 621 -18.49 -34.20 13.13
CA ILE A 621 -19.16 -32.95 13.50
C ILE A 621 -18.08 -31.95 13.89
N ALA A 622 -18.07 -30.78 13.26
CA ALA A 622 -17.27 -29.62 13.63
C ALA A 622 -18.19 -28.54 14.21
N SER A 623 -17.86 -28.04 15.39
CA SER A 623 -18.66 -27.07 16.15
C SER A 623 -17.80 -25.87 16.56
N ASP A 624 -18.35 -24.66 16.50
CA ASP A 624 -17.69 -23.41 16.93
C ASP A 624 -18.12 -22.95 18.35
N ASP A 625 -18.80 -23.83 19.09
CA ASP A 625 -19.31 -23.59 20.45
C ASP A 625 -18.26 -23.26 21.52
N PRO A 626 -16.95 -23.54 21.40
CA PRO A 626 -15.98 -23.06 22.39
C PRO A 626 -15.92 -21.52 22.46
N ASP A 627 -16.19 -20.88 21.32
CA ASP A 627 -15.97 -19.47 21.09
C ASP A 627 -17.28 -18.69 20.90
N ASN A 628 -18.41 -19.39 20.75
CA ASN A 628 -19.73 -18.79 20.55
C ASN A 628 -20.73 -19.25 21.62
N PRO A 629 -21.61 -18.35 22.12
CA PRO A 629 -22.75 -18.73 22.95
C PRO A 629 -23.62 -19.80 22.28
N PRO A 630 -24.31 -20.66 23.05
CA PRO A 630 -25.13 -21.75 22.51
C PRO A 630 -26.21 -21.31 21.51
N GLU A 631 -26.70 -20.07 21.62
CA GLU A 631 -27.73 -19.52 20.72
C GLU A 631 -27.19 -19.09 19.35
N THR A 632 -25.88 -18.86 19.23
CA THR A 632 -25.22 -18.38 18.00
C THR A 632 -24.19 -19.37 17.46
N ALA A 633 -23.83 -20.39 18.24
CA ALA A 633 -22.93 -21.44 17.82
C ALA A 633 -23.50 -22.22 16.61
N CYS A 634 -22.67 -22.43 15.62
CA CYS A 634 -22.96 -23.17 14.41
C CYS A 634 -22.14 -24.48 14.37
N ASN A 635 -22.64 -25.44 13.60
CA ASN A 635 -21.92 -26.68 13.35
C ASN A 635 -22.04 -27.08 11.88
N ALA A 636 -21.08 -27.90 11.45
CA ALA A 636 -21.13 -28.64 10.21
C ALA A 636 -20.98 -30.13 10.51
N GLU A 637 -21.76 -30.96 9.81
CA GLU A 637 -21.64 -32.41 9.89
C GLU A 637 -21.46 -33.06 8.52
N LYS A 638 -20.67 -34.14 8.49
CA LYS A 638 -20.47 -34.95 7.28
C LYS A 638 -20.42 -36.43 7.66
N THR A 639 -21.23 -37.24 7.00
CA THR A 639 -21.28 -38.70 7.17
C THR A 639 -20.74 -39.36 5.90
N ILE A 640 -19.82 -40.32 6.04
CA ILE A 640 -19.29 -41.10 4.90
C ILE A 640 -20.17 -42.30 4.58
N GLU A 641 -19.98 -42.89 3.40
CA GLU A 641 -20.61 -44.15 3.01
C GLU A 641 -20.27 -45.29 4.00
N PRO A 642 -21.15 -46.30 4.14
CA PRO A 642 -20.91 -47.40 5.06
C PRO A 642 -19.59 -48.14 4.78
N VAL A 643 -18.75 -48.25 5.81
CA VAL A 643 -17.51 -49.00 5.84
C VAL A 643 -17.82 -50.44 6.26
N VAL A 644 -17.34 -51.41 5.49
CA VAL A 644 -17.38 -52.83 5.88
C VAL A 644 -16.23 -53.07 6.85
N ILE A 645 -16.54 -53.69 7.98
CA ILE A 645 -15.57 -54.22 8.92
C ILE A 645 -15.78 -55.72 8.95
N ASP A 646 -14.72 -56.45 8.64
CA ASP A 646 -14.72 -57.91 8.66
C ASP A 646 -13.38 -58.41 9.18
N ASN A 647 -13.39 -58.97 10.37
CA ASN A 647 -12.25 -59.57 11.04
C ASN A 647 -12.34 -61.11 11.04
N THR A 648 -13.40 -61.68 10.45
CA THR A 648 -13.58 -63.12 10.36
C THR A 648 -12.83 -63.64 9.14
N LYS A 649 -12.09 -64.73 9.32
CA LYS A 649 -11.44 -65.40 8.20
C LYS A 649 -12.47 -66.20 7.39
N PRO A 650 -12.29 -66.33 6.08
CA PRO A 650 -13.09 -67.22 5.26
C PRO A 650 -13.10 -68.67 5.79
N ASP A 651 -14.26 -69.32 5.75
CA ASP A 651 -14.41 -70.75 6.03
C ASP A 651 -14.09 -71.55 4.76
N VAL A 652 -13.03 -72.35 4.80
CA VAL A 652 -12.56 -73.14 3.65
C VAL A 652 -12.88 -74.61 3.88
N ARG A 653 -13.85 -75.14 3.13
CA ARG A 653 -14.29 -76.54 3.20
C ARG A 653 -13.86 -77.30 1.95
N LEU A 654 -13.05 -78.32 2.15
CA LEU A 654 -12.62 -79.24 1.09
C LEU A 654 -13.53 -80.46 1.11
N VAL A 655 -14.05 -80.84 -0.06
CA VAL A 655 -15.09 -81.87 -0.15
C VAL A 655 -14.49 -83.24 -0.41
N ASN A 656 -13.72 -83.42 -1.49
CA ASN A 656 -13.12 -84.71 -1.86
C ASN A 656 -11.83 -84.51 -2.67
N ALA A 657 -10.86 -85.41 -2.48
CA ALA A 657 -9.71 -85.58 -3.37
C ALA A 657 -9.91 -86.86 -4.20
N VAL A 658 -10.08 -86.72 -5.51
CA VAL A 658 -10.38 -87.83 -6.42
C VAL A 658 -9.23 -88.02 -7.40
N ALA A 659 -8.86 -89.27 -7.67
CA ALA A 659 -7.88 -89.62 -8.69
C ALA A 659 -8.38 -89.16 -10.07
N GLY A 660 -7.56 -88.35 -10.74
CA GLY A 660 -7.76 -87.89 -12.11
C GLY A 660 -6.92 -88.69 -13.11
N THR A 661 -6.83 -88.18 -14.34
CA THR A 661 -6.03 -88.81 -15.41
C THR A 661 -4.54 -88.45 -15.29
N GLY A 662 -3.66 -89.40 -15.62
CA GLY A 662 -2.21 -89.16 -15.70
C GLY A 662 -1.50 -88.96 -14.34
N GLY A 663 -1.97 -89.64 -13.28
CA GLY A 663 -1.36 -89.58 -11.95
C GLY A 663 -1.65 -88.29 -11.17
N ARG A 664 -2.59 -87.46 -11.64
CA ARG A 664 -3.01 -86.21 -10.98
C ARG A 664 -4.23 -86.45 -10.10
N TYR A 665 -4.36 -85.64 -9.07
CA TYR A 665 -5.53 -85.59 -8.21
C TYR A 665 -6.27 -84.28 -8.35
N VAL A 666 -7.59 -84.38 -8.34
CA VAL A 666 -8.51 -83.25 -8.41
C VAL A 666 -9.14 -83.07 -7.03
N VAL A 667 -8.99 -81.88 -6.46
CA VAL A 667 -9.59 -81.50 -5.18
C VAL A 667 -10.60 -80.39 -5.42
N SER A 668 -11.85 -80.60 -5.01
CA SER A 668 -12.87 -79.55 -5.00
C SER A 668 -13.09 -79.01 -3.59
N GLY A 669 -13.33 -77.70 -3.51
CA GLY A 669 -13.64 -77.02 -2.26
C GLY A 669 -14.53 -75.81 -2.47
N VAL A 670 -15.07 -75.33 -1.35
CA VAL A 670 -15.83 -74.07 -1.26
C VAL A 670 -15.15 -73.22 -0.20
N ALA A 671 -14.93 -71.95 -0.52
CA ALA A 671 -14.55 -70.92 0.45
C ALA A 671 -15.74 -69.98 0.61
N LYS A 672 -16.08 -69.64 1.85
CA LYS A 672 -17.20 -68.76 2.16
C LYS A 672 -16.82 -67.72 3.21
N ASP A 673 -17.22 -66.49 2.97
CA ASP A 673 -17.18 -65.38 3.89
C ASP A 673 -18.57 -64.74 4.05
N GLU A 674 -18.80 -64.00 5.13
CA GLU A 674 -20.10 -63.40 5.47
C GLU A 674 -20.22 -61.93 5.03
N TYR A 675 -19.13 -61.15 5.09
CA TYR A 675 -19.18 -59.70 4.92
C TYR A 675 -18.23 -59.16 3.86
N SER A 676 -17.19 -59.91 3.51
CA SER A 676 -16.23 -59.56 2.48
C SER A 676 -16.35 -60.49 1.28
N LYS A 677 -15.82 -60.04 0.13
CA LYS A 677 -15.76 -60.87 -1.07
C LYS A 677 -14.45 -61.62 -1.06
N LEU A 678 -14.44 -62.85 -1.55
CA LEU A 678 -13.19 -63.55 -1.81
C LEU A 678 -12.49 -62.90 -2.99
N VAL A 679 -11.16 -62.81 -2.90
CA VAL A 679 -10.32 -62.16 -3.94
C VAL A 679 -9.24 -63.10 -4.47
N LYS A 680 -8.89 -64.15 -3.72
CA LYS A 680 -7.84 -65.10 -4.12
C LYS A 680 -7.97 -66.43 -3.37
N VAL A 681 -7.73 -67.54 -4.07
CA VAL A 681 -7.46 -68.84 -3.46
C VAL A 681 -6.10 -69.35 -3.95
N GLN A 682 -5.34 -69.98 -3.07
CA GLN A 682 -4.08 -70.65 -3.41
C GLN A 682 -3.95 -71.96 -2.64
N TYR A 683 -3.15 -72.89 -3.14
CA TYR A 683 -2.93 -74.19 -2.53
C TYR A 683 -1.46 -74.59 -2.54
N THR A 684 -1.11 -75.53 -1.67
CA THR A 684 0.19 -76.19 -1.63
C THR A 684 0.01 -77.68 -1.35
N VAL A 685 0.92 -78.51 -1.86
CA VAL A 685 1.00 -79.95 -1.58
C VAL A 685 2.20 -80.18 -0.67
N ASP A 686 1.99 -80.80 0.49
CA ASP A 686 2.98 -81.06 1.54
C ASP A 686 3.80 -79.84 2.00
N GLY A 687 3.19 -78.65 1.92
CA GLY A 687 3.83 -77.40 2.34
C GLY A 687 4.95 -76.91 1.42
N GLN A 688 4.98 -77.39 0.17
CA GLN A 688 5.85 -76.89 -0.90
C GLN A 688 5.36 -75.52 -1.43
N GLU A 689 5.74 -75.16 -2.66
CA GLU A 689 5.38 -73.88 -3.29
C GLU A 689 3.86 -73.64 -3.36
N TRP A 690 3.44 -72.41 -3.10
CA TRP A 690 2.05 -71.96 -3.21
C TRP A 690 1.67 -71.71 -4.68
N VAL A 691 0.56 -72.30 -5.11
CA VAL A 691 0.02 -72.19 -6.47
C VAL A 691 -1.39 -71.59 -6.39
N SER A 692 -1.71 -70.62 -7.25
CA SER A 692 -3.07 -70.05 -7.31
C SER A 692 -4.09 -71.07 -7.82
N ALA A 693 -5.29 -71.04 -7.25
CA ALA A 693 -6.47 -71.72 -7.76
C ALA A 693 -7.48 -70.67 -8.26
N TYR A 694 -8.18 -70.97 -9.34
CA TYR A 694 -9.25 -70.14 -9.86
C TYR A 694 -10.61 -70.67 -9.36
N PRO A 695 -11.61 -69.80 -9.17
CA PRO A 695 -12.96 -70.25 -8.90
C PRO A 695 -13.55 -70.90 -10.15
N VAL A 696 -14.59 -71.69 -9.97
CA VAL A 696 -15.21 -72.49 -11.03
C VAL A 696 -15.81 -71.62 -12.15
N ASP A 697 -16.30 -70.43 -11.81
CA ASP A 697 -16.85 -69.44 -12.76
C ASP A 697 -15.79 -68.49 -13.34
N GLY A 698 -14.55 -68.55 -12.84
CA GLY A 698 -13.38 -67.88 -13.39
C GLY A 698 -13.01 -66.53 -12.78
N VAL A 699 -13.82 -65.94 -11.89
CA VAL A 699 -13.52 -64.65 -11.25
C VAL A 699 -13.89 -64.68 -9.77
N PHE A 700 -13.00 -64.20 -8.90
CA PHE A 700 -13.30 -64.01 -7.48
C PHE A 700 -14.01 -62.67 -7.26
N ASP A 701 -15.33 -62.68 -7.08
CA ASP A 701 -16.13 -61.47 -6.87
C ASP A 701 -17.32 -61.64 -5.90
N SER A 702 -17.45 -62.83 -5.31
CA SER A 702 -18.52 -63.24 -4.40
C SER A 702 -17.97 -63.58 -2.99
N PRO A 703 -18.79 -63.45 -1.93
CA PRO A 703 -18.47 -64.01 -0.61
C PRO A 703 -18.47 -65.54 -0.56
N ASP A 704 -19.11 -66.22 -1.52
CA ASP A 704 -19.21 -67.69 -1.58
C ASP A 704 -18.66 -68.15 -2.94
N GLU A 705 -17.51 -68.84 -2.91
CA GLU A 705 -16.76 -69.23 -4.09
C GLU A 705 -16.41 -70.71 -4.07
N SER A 706 -16.72 -71.41 -5.16
CA SER A 706 -16.30 -72.79 -5.37
C SER A 706 -15.02 -72.81 -6.21
N PHE A 707 -14.08 -73.68 -5.86
CA PHE A 707 -12.82 -73.84 -6.61
C PHE A 707 -12.49 -75.30 -6.84
N GLN A 708 -11.74 -75.55 -7.92
CA GLN A 708 -11.25 -76.86 -8.29
C GLN A 708 -9.74 -76.81 -8.55
N ILE A 709 -9.00 -77.63 -7.82
CA ILE A 709 -7.55 -77.71 -7.89
C ILE A 709 -7.16 -79.01 -8.57
N THR A 710 -6.32 -78.92 -9.60
CA THR A 710 -5.69 -80.10 -10.22
C THR A 710 -4.20 -80.10 -9.92
N THR A 711 -3.73 -81.12 -9.22
CA THR A 711 -2.32 -81.26 -8.85
C THR A 711 -1.43 -81.62 -10.05
N LYS A 712 -0.11 -81.43 -9.91
CA LYS A 712 0.88 -82.08 -10.78
C LYS A 712 0.84 -83.61 -10.54
N PRO A 713 1.33 -84.45 -11.47
CA PRO A 713 1.38 -85.90 -11.26
C PRO A 713 2.14 -86.25 -9.96
N LEU A 714 1.55 -87.12 -9.14
CA LEU A 714 2.09 -87.54 -7.84
C LEU A 714 2.52 -89.01 -7.88
N MET A 715 3.58 -89.36 -7.16
CA MET A 715 4.00 -90.76 -6.96
C MET A 715 3.17 -91.40 -5.84
N PRO A 716 3.05 -92.75 -5.77
CA PRO A 716 2.34 -93.41 -4.68
C PRO A 716 2.84 -92.98 -3.29
N GLY A 717 1.93 -92.66 -2.37
CA GLY A 717 2.22 -92.13 -1.03
C GLY A 717 1.10 -91.24 -0.46
N ASP A 718 1.27 -90.80 0.79
CA ASP A 718 0.35 -89.90 1.48
C ASP A 718 0.70 -88.43 1.22
N TYR A 719 -0.29 -87.64 0.82
CA TYR A 719 -0.13 -86.20 0.56
C TYR A 719 -1.15 -85.37 1.35
N THR A 720 -0.71 -84.21 1.83
CA THR A 720 -1.56 -83.18 2.42
C THR A 720 -1.67 -81.99 1.48
N LEU A 721 -2.87 -81.68 1.02
CA LEU A 721 -3.13 -80.45 0.28
C LEU A 721 -3.73 -79.40 1.22
N ILE A 722 -3.08 -78.23 1.29
CA ILE A 722 -3.49 -77.09 2.11
C ILE A 722 -3.97 -75.99 1.18
N VAL A 723 -5.10 -75.37 1.49
CA VAL A 723 -5.70 -74.28 0.71
C VAL A 723 -5.84 -73.04 1.60
N ASN A 724 -5.40 -71.90 1.09
CA ASN A 724 -5.67 -70.58 1.65
C ASN A 724 -6.67 -69.83 0.77
N ALA A 725 -7.74 -69.31 1.37
CA ALA A 725 -8.65 -68.35 0.75
C ALA A 725 -8.44 -66.96 1.38
N PHE A 726 -8.38 -65.93 0.55
CA PHE A 726 -8.19 -64.54 0.94
C PHE A 726 -9.45 -63.76 0.59
N ASP A 727 -9.91 -62.93 1.51
CA ASP A 727 -10.96 -61.98 1.26
C ASP A 727 -10.45 -60.58 0.91
N SER A 728 -11.38 -59.68 0.59
CA SER A 728 -11.12 -58.29 0.22
C SER A 728 -10.67 -57.41 1.38
N GLU A 729 -10.80 -57.88 2.62
CA GLU A 729 -10.38 -57.20 3.86
C GLU A 729 -9.03 -57.73 4.38
N GLY A 730 -8.44 -58.72 3.69
CA GLY A 730 -7.12 -59.27 3.95
C GLY A 730 -7.10 -60.49 4.87
N ASN A 731 -8.26 -61.03 5.29
CA ASN A 731 -8.27 -62.21 6.14
C ASN A 731 -7.98 -63.48 5.34
N ILE A 732 -7.35 -64.46 6.01
CA ILE A 732 -6.89 -65.71 5.39
C ILE A 732 -7.56 -66.92 6.06
N GLY A 733 -8.47 -67.55 5.34
CA GLY A 733 -9.06 -68.84 5.67
C GLY A 733 -8.13 -69.99 5.25
N ILE A 734 -8.01 -71.05 6.06
CA ILE A 734 -7.15 -72.21 5.76
C ILE A 734 -7.94 -73.51 5.88
N GLY A 735 -7.92 -74.32 4.83
CA GLY A 735 -8.44 -75.69 4.79
C GLY A 735 -7.34 -76.70 4.48
N LYS A 736 -7.50 -77.96 4.89
CA LYS A 736 -6.61 -79.06 4.47
C LYS A 736 -7.36 -80.35 4.19
N VAL A 737 -6.82 -81.14 3.27
CA VAL A 737 -7.29 -82.51 2.99
C VAL A 737 -6.09 -83.45 2.89
N LEU A 738 -6.22 -84.63 3.49
CA LEU A 738 -5.25 -85.71 3.37
C LEU A 738 -5.78 -86.73 2.36
N PHE A 739 -4.93 -87.20 1.45
CA PHE A 739 -5.29 -88.24 0.50
C PHE A 739 -4.10 -89.13 0.15
N GLU A 740 -4.40 -90.39 -0.13
CA GLU A 740 -3.42 -91.41 -0.51
C GLU A 740 -3.41 -91.56 -2.04
N VAL A 741 -2.21 -91.54 -2.62
CA VAL A 741 -1.94 -91.88 -4.01
C VAL A 741 -1.57 -93.36 -4.06
N LYS A 742 -2.36 -94.15 -4.77
CA LYS A 742 -2.17 -95.61 -4.91
C LYS A 742 -1.26 -95.98 -6.07
#